data_AF-A0A3M2ANU8-F1
#
_entry.id   AF-A0A3M2ANU8-F1
#
_cell.length_a   1.000
_cell.length_b   1.000
_cell.length_c   1.000
_cell.angle_alpha   90.00
_cell.angle_beta   90.00
_cell.angle_gamma   90.00
#
_symmetry.space_group_name_H-M   'P 1'
#
loop_
_entity.id
_entity.type
_entity.pdbx_description
1 polymer ?
#
loop_
_entity_poly.entity_id
_entity_poly.type
_entity_poly.pdbx_seq_one_letter_code
_entity_poly.pdbx_strand_id
1 'polypeptide(L)'
;MKKQRKLYLQRKQWRFAEKLWSKLEGTINRVTTSADSLRPYNPLYHLGTLSIYLLIILTITGIYLTIFYRAGSDRAYESVNNISAFWLGSLMRSVHRYAADGLLIIAFLHALKMMLSDRFWGSRWLAWVSGWGMFVISWLIGTMGYWLVWDERAQWLTEYSINLIKGQFAMPFLSPEIASRTFSLFVIVLFLHVFIPITMIVGIIIHVLRLTRVRLWSPRWLMVETGIVLVLLSVWKPVTSALPADFGRVISQVSLDWWYLGFLPLTAQWGNPLFWGIALIVGGIITALPWISPGAHIGPAVVTNPNCTGCALCARECPYNAIEMVSRDDETRFKSLAIINEKLCTACGICVGTCATSGVELAGWHASVLLADLQRALAQARQAGQQPVAIFTCDRHKALGSLDVKWQEEPASDTVIPLLQSPAWQRVQAGVWTGGNPHPVAILSCTVPCAGMLHPDWIRSALNDGAKAALVIACPEDDCAYREGPMWLKGRLARRQRTLPPQVLHYVELAPGSQGEVRRLLKAIGAGKMPEQKPLKLPKKKQVTDWRAVLGQMRYLATGLVVLLVALGISLLAERPSSNPTPQPSLIRIAINHGGKLIAASENLPPEVIAKLPANVDPAQVLGGERFPVRLRLIVDGQQVLEDTYQPRGLRREGAIFGLENWWLTPGTHKVEIWMMDDESEWKQVFADTVTIASQEALILFYDEETNQFILR
;
A
#
# COMPACT_ATOMS: atom_id res chain seq x y z
N MET A 1 27.43 -19.77 -4.13
CA MET A 1 27.85 -18.61 -4.94
C MET A 1 26.93 -17.43 -4.67
N LYS A 2 27.39 -16.35 -4.00
CA LYS A 2 26.55 -15.15 -3.81
C LYS A 2 26.34 -14.50 -5.18
N LYS A 3 25.11 -14.55 -5.71
CA LYS A 3 24.73 -13.90 -6.97
C LYS A 3 25.11 -12.41 -6.89
N GLN A 4 26.01 -11.95 -7.75
CA GLN A 4 26.47 -10.56 -7.75
C GLN A 4 25.27 -9.63 -7.94
N ARG A 5 25.07 -8.70 -7.01
CA ARG A 5 23.94 -7.75 -7.07
C ARG A 5 24.10 -6.86 -8.29
N LYS A 6 22.98 -6.57 -8.96
CA LYS A 6 22.95 -5.78 -10.21
C LYS A 6 22.66 -4.31 -9.91
N LEU A 7 23.38 -3.41 -10.57
CA LEU A 7 23.08 -1.97 -10.56
C LEU A 7 21.72 -1.72 -11.22
N TYR A 8 21.11 -0.57 -10.94
CA TYR A 8 19.82 -0.15 -11.52
C TYR A 8 19.77 -0.36 -13.05
N LEU A 9 20.76 0.22 -13.76
CA LEU A 9 21.45 -0.35 -14.94
C LEU A 9 20.89 -1.64 -15.54
N GLN A 10 21.27 -2.69 -14.84
CA GLN A 10 21.39 -4.06 -15.30
C GLN A 10 20.13 -4.86 -14.96
N ARG A 11 19.16 -4.28 -14.24
CA ARG A 11 17.92 -4.93 -13.82
C ARG A 11 16.85 -4.92 -14.93
N LYS A 12 17.17 -5.51 -16.09
CA LYS A 12 16.36 -5.46 -17.32
C LYS A 12 14.85 -5.68 -17.11
N GLN A 13 14.46 -6.69 -16.32
CA GLN A 13 13.04 -6.98 -16.02
C GLN A 13 12.33 -5.82 -15.32
N TRP A 14 12.96 -5.25 -14.28
CA TRP A 14 12.44 -4.08 -13.57
C TRP A 14 12.39 -2.85 -14.47
N ARG A 15 13.39 -2.64 -15.32
CA ARG A 15 13.41 -1.52 -16.28
C ARG A 15 12.28 -1.63 -17.30
N PHE A 16 11.98 -2.85 -17.78
CA PHE A 16 10.86 -3.09 -18.69
C PHE A 16 9.52 -2.75 -18.01
N ALA A 17 9.32 -3.24 -16.80
CA ALA A 17 8.11 -2.98 -16.02
C ALA A 17 7.94 -1.48 -15.69
N GLU A 18 9.03 -0.81 -15.28
CA GLU A 18 9.02 0.64 -15.04
C GLU A 18 8.76 1.44 -16.33
N LYS A 19 9.25 0.97 -17.49
CA LYS A 19 9.02 1.64 -18.77
C LYS A 19 7.54 1.62 -19.13
N LEU A 20 6.83 0.51 -18.86
CA LEU A 20 5.38 0.42 -19.08
C LEU A 20 4.64 1.43 -18.19
N TRP A 21 4.98 1.48 -16.90
CA TRP A 21 4.40 2.46 -15.97
C TRP A 21 4.72 3.91 -16.36
N SER A 22 5.97 4.20 -16.72
CA SER A 22 6.40 5.54 -17.11
C SER A 22 5.76 5.99 -18.43
N LYS A 23 5.39 5.06 -19.32
CA LYS A 23 4.62 5.36 -20.54
C LYS A 23 3.20 5.77 -20.20
N LEU A 24 2.56 5.13 -19.22
CA LEU A 24 1.26 5.55 -18.69
C LEU A 24 1.36 6.96 -18.08
N GLU A 25 2.33 7.19 -17.20
CA GLU A 25 2.58 8.51 -16.61
C GLU A 25 2.86 9.57 -17.68
N GLY A 26 3.67 9.26 -18.70
CA GLY A 26 3.97 10.16 -19.81
C GLY A 26 2.74 10.48 -20.67
N THR A 27 1.81 9.53 -20.82
CA THR A 27 0.55 9.75 -21.54
C THR A 27 -0.35 10.70 -20.75
N ILE A 28 -0.48 10.48 -19.44
CA ILE A 28 -1.22 11.38 -18.54
C ILE A 28 -0.55 12.76 -18.52
N ASN A 29 0.78 12.84 -18.49
CA ASN A 29 1.50 14.12 -18.52
C ASN A 29 1.19 14.92 -19.78
N ARG A 30 1.15 14.30 -20.97
CA ARG A 30 0.81 15.02 -22.22
C ARG A 30 -0.54 15.71 -22.16
N VAL A 31 -1.45 15.11 -21.40
CA VAL A 31 -2.83 15.57 -21.26
C VAL A 31 -2.97 16.55 -20.07
N THR A 32 -2.10 16.46 -19.06
CA THR A 32 -2.15 17.24 -17.81
C THR A 32 -1.10 18.36 -17.69
N THR A 33 -0.19 18.49 -18.66
CA THR A 33 0.87 19.52 -18.67
C THR A 33 0.47 20.68 -19.59
N SER A 34 0.55 21.90 -19.08
CA SER A 34 0.34 23.13 -19.87
C SER A 34 1.63 23.89 -20.10
N ALA A 35 1.65 24.72 -21.16
CA ALA A 35 2.82 25.50 -21.56
C ALA A 35 3.27 26.57 -20.54
N ASP A 36 2.42 26.90 -19.56
CA ASP A 36 2.63 28.02 -18.62
C ASP A 36 2.90 27.61 -17.17
N SER A 37 2.51 26.40 -16.77
CA SER A 37 2.83 25.81 -15.47
C SER A 37 3.98 24.82 -15.63
N LEU A 38 5.16 25.17 -15.11
CA LEU A 38 6.34 24.29 -15.03
C LEU A 38 6.12 23.05 -14.11
N ARG A 39 4.88 22.70 -13.75
CA ARG A 39 4.54 21.52 -12.95
C ARG A 39 3.43 20.71 -13.62
N PRO A 40 3.71 19.48 -14.08
CA PRO A 40 2.68 18.58 -14.62
C PRO A 40 1.70 18.16 -13.51
N TYR A 41 0.39 18.26 -13.78
CA TYR A 41 -0.65 17.92 -12.80
C TYR A 41 -1.06 16.44 -12.91
N ASN A 42 -0.16 15.53 -12.52
CA ASN A 42 -0.40 14.09 -12.66
C ASN A 42 -0.77 13.44 -11.31
N PRO A 43 -2.00 12.91 -11.14
CA PRO A 43 -2.42 12.23 -9.91
C PRO A 43 -1.51 11.05 -9.51
N LEU A 44 -0.89 10.36 -10.49
CA LEU A 44 0.00 9.23 -10.24
C LEU A 44 1.30 9.62 -9.51
N TYR A 45 1.64 10.91 -9.47
CA TYR A 45 2.78 11.42 -8.69
C TYR A 45 2.44 11.60 -7.21
N HIS A 46 1.15 11.66 -6.89
CA HIS A 46 0.65 12.00 -5.56
C HIS A 46 -0.10 10.86 -4.88
N LEU A 47 0.04 9.62 -5.35
CA LEU A 47 -0.69 8.46 -4.80
C LEU A 47 -0.51 8.31 -3.28
N GLY A 48 0.71 8.47 -2.75
CA GLY A 48 0.95 8.36 -1.30
C GLY A 48 0.27 9.48 -0.49
N THR A 49 0.30 10.72 -0.97
CA THR A 49 -0.37 11.86 -0.30
C THR A 49 -1.88 11.82 -0.48
N LEU A 50 -2.37 11.24 -1.57
CA LEU A 50 -3.79 10.96 -1.79
C LEU A 50 -4.33 9.91 -0.81
N SER A 51 -3.56 8.85 -0.51
CA SER A 51 -3.95 7.89 0.54
C SER A 51 -4.15 8.57 1.90
N ILE A 52 -3.24 9.49 2.29
CA ILE A 52 -3.39 10.26 3.53
C ILE A 52 -4.64 11.15 3.48
N TYR A 53 -4.89 11.81 2.35
CA TYR A 53 -6.08 12.65 2.17
C TYR A 53 -7.39 11.85 2.27
N LEU A 54 -7.45 10.67 1.65
CA LEU A 54 -8.61 9.78 1.74
C LEU A 54 -8.82 9.25 3.16
N LEU A 55 -7.74 8.96 3.90
CA LEU A 55 -7.83 8.62 5.32
C LEU A 55 -8.44 9.77 6.14
N ILE A 56 -8.09 11.03 5.85
CA ILE A 56 -8.70 12.20 6.50
C ILE A 56 -10.20 12.29 6.18
N ILE A 57 -10.60 12.09 4.92
CA ILE A 57 -12.02 12.05 4.53
C ILE A 57 -12.75 10.95 5.31
N LEU A 58 -12.16 9.76 5.40
CA LEU A 58 -12.71 8.63 6.16
C LEU A 58 -12.85 8.95 7.65
N THR A 59 -11.86 9.62 8.26
CA THR A 59 -11.96 10.05 9.65
C THR A 59 -13.11 11.03 9.86
N ILE A 60 -13.22 12.07 9.02
CA ILE A 60 -14.28 13.09 9.14
C ILE A 60 -15.67 12.47 8.95
N THR A 61 -15.83 11.66 7.90
CA THR A 61 -17.11 10.99 7.63
C THR A 61 -17.43 9.92 8.66
N GLY A 62 -16.43 9.19 9.17
CA GLY A 62 -16.60 8.17 10.21
C GLY A 62 -17.02 8.75 11.56
N ILE A 63 -16.46 9.90 11.95
CA ILE A 63 -16.91 10.65 13.15
C ILE A 63 -18.38 11.01 13.02
N TYR A 64 -18.79 11.56 11.86
CA TYR A 64 -20.20 11.88 11.61
C TYR A 64 -21.11 10.65 11.74
N LEU A 65 -20.75 9.52 11.10
CA LEU A 65 -21.56 8.31 11.14
C LEU A 65 -21.66 7.72 12.54
N THR A 66 -20.58 7.78 13.32
CA THR A 66 -20.52 7.23 14.68
C THR A 66 -21.46 7.97 15.65
N ILE A 67 -21.71 9.26 15.44
CA ILE A 67 -22.65 10.06 16.27
C ILE A 67 -24.08 9.50 16.21
N PHE A 68 -24.49 8.99 15.05
CA PHE A 68 -25.87 8.52 14.82
C PHE A 68 -26.02 7.00 14.90
N TYR A 69 -24.91 6.26 14.89
CA TYR A 69 -24.90 4.81 14.91
C TYR A 69 -25.36 4.24 16.26
N ARG A 70 -26.16 3.17 16.24
CA ARG A 70 -26.58 2.44 17.45
C ARG A 70 -26.08 1.00 17.40
N ALA A 71 -25.28 0.60 18.38
CA ALA A 71 -24.74 -0.75 18.48
C ALA A 71 -25.80 -1.77 18.94
N GLY A 72 -25.74 -2.99 18.41
CA GLY A 72 -26.62 -4.11 18.74
C GLY A 72 -27.22 -4.75 17.48
N SER A 73 -27.40 -6.07 17.47
CA SER A 73 -28.00 -6.78 16.32
C SER A 73 -29.46 -6.38 16.06
N ASP A 74 -30.16 -5.90 17.08
CA ASP A 74 -31.55 -5.42 17.04
C ASP A 74 -31.68 -3.99 16.50
N ARG A 75 -30.62 -3.17 16.55
CA ARG A 75 -30.67 -1.74 16.21
C ARG A 75 -29.69 -1.29 15.13
N ALA A 76 -28.60 -2.02 14.91
CA ALA A 76 -27.51 -1.58 14.01
C ALA A 76 -28.01 -1.32 12.59
N TYR A 77 -28.69 -2.31 12.00
CA TYR A 77 -29.24 -2.22 10.65
C TYR A 77 -30.20 -1.04 10.50
N GLU A 78 -31.15 -0.89 11.43
CA GLU A 78 -32.12 0.20 11.40
C GLU A 78 -31.43 1.56 11.57
N SER A 79 -30.46 1.69 12.47
CA SER A 79 -29.71 2.93 12.66
C SER A 79 -28.97 3.38 11.40
N VAL A 80 -28.39 2.45 10.65
CA VAL A 80 -27.69 2.73 9.39
C VAL A 80 -28.66 3.15 8.29
N ASN A 81 -29.84 2.51 8.21
CA ASN A 81 -30.88 2.92 7.28
C ASN A 81 -31.49 4.29 7.64
N ASN A 82 -31.66 4.59 8.93
CA ASN A 82 -32.13 5.88 9.42
C ASN A 82 -31.12 7.01 9.11
N ILE A 83 -29.81 6.74 9.20
CA ILE A 83 -28.77 7.68 8.71
C ILE A 83 -28.95 7.93 7.22
N SER A 84 -29.16 6.88 6.43
CA SER A 84 -29.35 6.98 4.98
C SER A 84 -30.67 7.61 4.55
N ALA A 85 -31.67 7.72 5.43
CA ALA A 85 -32.95 8.33 5.11
C ALA A 85 -32.84 9.86 4.89
N PHE A 86 -31.88 10.52 5.54
CA PHE A 86 -31.60 11.94 5.34
C PHE A 86 -30.55 12.14 4.23
N TRP A 87 -30.74 13.15 3.37
CA TRP A 87 -29.84 13.38 2.21
C TRP A 87 -28.37 13.53 2.61
N LEU A 88 -28.08 14.25 3.70
CA LEU A 88 -26.69 14.44 4.17
C LEU A 88 -26.14 13.14 4.77
N GLY A 89 -26.97 12.36 5.47
CA GLY A 89 -26.52 11.09 6.05
C GLY A 89 -26.25 10.05 4.95
N SER A 90 -27.09 9.98 3.92
CA SER A 90 -26.85 9.19 2.72
C SER A 90 -25.56 9.61 1.99
N LEU A 91 -25.35 10.92 1.83
CA LEU A 91 -24.12 11.47 1.25
C LEU A 91 -22.89 11.09 2.08
N MET A 92 -22.91 11.30 3.40
CA MET A 92 -21.77 11.01 4.27
C MET A 92 -21.45 9.52 4.31
N ARG A 93 -22.47 8.65 4.35
CA ARG A 93 -22.30 7.19 4.26
C ARG A 93 -21.69 6.78 2.93
N SER A 94 -22.17 7.35 1.83
CA SER A 94 -21.69 7.06 0.48
C SER A 94 -20.26 7.55 0.27
N VAL A 95 -19.93 8.77 0.72
CA VAL A 95 -18.56 9.30 0.67
C VAL A 95 -17.63 8.45 1.52
N HIS A 96 -18.04 8.05 2.73
CA HIS A 96 -17.24 7.16 3.59
C HIS A 96 -16.93 5.85 2.87
N ARG A 97 -17.95 5.23 2.26
CA ARG A 97 -17.83 3.98 1.52
C ARG A 97 -16.89 4.11 0.31
N TYR A 98 -17.11 5.09 -0.57
CA TYR A 98 -16.28 5.29 -1.76
C TYR A 98 -14.87 5.78 -1.45
N ALA A 99 -14.69 6.54 -0.37
CA ALA A 99 -13.36 6.93 0.11
C ALA A 99 -12.58 5.71 0.63
N ALA A 100 -13.26 4.72 1.22
CA ALA A 100 -12.63 3.46 1.66
C ALA A 100 -12.11 2.66 0.45
N ASP A 101 -12.92 2.51 -0.61
CA ASP A 101 -12.46 1.88 -1.85
C ASP A 101 -11.31 2.64 -2.49
N GLY A 102 -11.45 3.97 -2.59
CA GLY A 102 -10.42 4.85 -3.09
C GLY A 102 -9.12 4.68 -2.33
N LEU A 103 -9.16 4.55 -1.00
CA LEU A 103 -7.97 4.37 -0.17
C LEU A 103 -7.24 3.08 -0.54
N LEU A 104 -7.93 1.95 -0.63
CA LEU A 104 -7.31 0.67 -1.02
C LEU A 104 -6.74 0.73 -2.44
N ILE A 105 -7.51 1.23 -3.41
CA ILE A 105 -7.05 1.30 -4.81
C ILE A 105 -5.82 2.21 -4.93
N ILE A 106 -5.86 3.40 -4.35
CA ILE A 106 -4.75 4.36 -4.43
C ILE A 106 -3.53 3.87 -3.64
N ALA A 107 -3.72 3.23 -2.47
CA ALA A 107 -2.62 2.64 -1.71
C ALA A 107 -1.97 1.46 -2.45
N PHE A 108 -2.78 0.63 -3.11
CA PHE A 108 -2.27 -0.44 -3.97
C PHE A 108 -1.48 0.12 -5.16
N LEU A 109 -2.02 1.12 -5.86
CA LEU A 109 -1.30 1.79 -6.96
C LEU A 109 -0.01 2.45 -6.47
N HIS A 110 -0.01 3.02 -5.26
CA HIS A 110 1.20 3.56 -4.63
C HIS A 110 2.26 2.47 -4.44
N ALA A 111 1.89 1.34 -3.82
CA ALA A 111 2.79 0.20 -3.62
C ALA A 111 3.28 -0.37 -4.95
N LEU A 112 2.39 -0.56 -5.92
CA LEU A 112 2.70 -1.04 -7.27
C LEU A 112 3.71 -0.11 -7.96
N LYS A 113 3.48 1.20 -7.95
CA LYS A 113 4.42 2.18 -8.50
C LYS A 113 5.81 2.08 -7.86
N MET A 114 5.87 1.97 -6.53
CA MET A 114 7.15 1.83 -5.82
C MET A 114 7.85 0.52 -6.18
N MET A 115 7.10 -0.57 -6.36
CA MET A 115 7.62 -1.86 -6.80
C MET A 115 8.20 -1.78 -8.21
N LEU A 116 7.39 -1.34 -9.18
CA LEU A 116 7.77 -1.23 -10.58
C LEU A 116 8.97 -0.29 -10.77
N SER A 117 9.05 0.77 -9.97
CA SER A 117 10.15 1.74 -10.01
C SER A 117 11.42 1.30 -9.25
N ASP A 118 11.47 0.06 -8.77
CA ASP A 118 12.58 -0.50 -7.97
C ASP A 118 12.88 0.31 -6.69
N ARG A 119 11.84 0.87 -6.04
CA ARG A 119 11.93 1.77 -4.88
C ARG A 119 11.55 1.11 -3.55
N PHE A 120 11.80 -0.18 -3.38
CA PHE A 120 11.38 -0.93 -2.18
C PHE A 120 12.54 -1.40 -1.27
N TRP A 121 13.79 -1.37 -1.73
CA TRP A 121 14.95 -1.89 -1.00
C TRP A 121 15.92 -0.76 -0.55
N GLY A 122 17.02 -1.14 0.11
CA GLY A 122 18.01 -0.18 0.61
C GLY A 122 17.46 0.59 1.83
N SER A 123 17.68 1.91 1.90
CA SER A 123 17.11 2.71 3.01
C SER A 123 15.57 2.72 3.03
N ARG A 124 14.91 2.26 1.96
CA ARG A 124 13.45 2.30 1.76
C ARG A 124 12.71 1.05 2.25
N TRP A 125 13.42 0.02 2.70
CA TRP A 125 12.78 -1.23 3.16
C TRP A 125 11.74 -0.99 4.26
N LEU A 126 12.01 -0.04 5.16
CA LEU A 126 11.10 0.26 6.28
C LEU A 126 9.78 0.85 5.77
N ALA A 127 9.84 1.75 4.78
CA ALA A 127 8.65 2.30 4.12
C ALA A 127 7.88 1.19 3.39
N TRP A 128 8.56 0.27 2.71
CA TRP A 128 7.91 -0.85 2.03
C TRP A 128 7.12 -1.76 3.00
N VAL A 129 7.76 -2.22 4.08
CA VAL A 129 7.12 -3.14 5.03
C VAL A 129 6.01 -2.46 5.82
N SER A 130 6.24 -1.24 6.32
CA SER A 130 5.19 -0.48 7.01
C SER A 130 4.01 -0.15 6.10
N GLY A 131 4.26 0.12 4.81
CA GLY A 131 3.21 0.38 3.82
C GLY A 131 2.31 -0.84 3.60
N TRP A 132 2.89 -2.03 3.47
CA TRP A 132 2.12 -3.29 3.39
C TRP A 132 1.35 -3.59 4.67
N GLY A 133 1.95 -3.36 5.84
CA GLY A 133 1.25 -3.48 7.12
C GLY A 133 0.03 -2.56 7.20
N MET A 134 0.19 -1.29 6.84
CA MET A 134 -0.91 -0.33 6.78
C MET A 134 -1.97 -0.70 5.74
N PHE A 135 -1.59 -1.26 4.60
CA PHE A 135 -2.52 -1.73 3.57
C PHE A 135 -3.42 -2.86 4.09
N VAL A 136 -2.83 -3.88 4.73
CA VAL A 136 -3.57 -4.99 5.34
C VAL A 136 -4.47 -4.50 6.48
N ILE A 137 -3.97 -3.59 7.33
CA ILE A 137 -4.77 -2.98 8.40
C ILE A 137 -5.95 -2.19 7.82
N SER A 138 -5.75 -1.43 6.73
CA SER A 138 -6.83 -0.68 6.06
C SER A 138 -7.91 -1.62 5.51
N TRP A 139 -7.48 -2.73 4.91
CA TRP A 139 -8.40 -3.78 4.45
C TRP A 139 -9.21 -4.36 5.63
N LEU A 140 -8.55 -4.69 6.74
CA LEU A 140 -9.21 -5.19 7.96
C LEU A 140 -10.23 -4.19 8.52
N ILE A 141 -9.87 -2.91 8.63
CA ILE A 141 -10.77 -1.85 9.09
C ILE A 141 -12.03 -1.80 8.21
N GLY A 142 -11.87 -1.83 6.88
CA GLY A 142 -13.02 -1.80 5.98
C GLY A 142 -13.91 -3.04 6.08
N THR A 143 -13.32 -4.23 6.27
CA THR A 143 -14.07 -5.47 6.55
C THR A 143 -14.87 -5.35 7.86
N MET A 144 -14.31 -4.74 8.91
CA MET A 144 -15.04 -4.44 10.15
C MET A 144 -16.16 -3.41 9.93
N GLY A 145 -15.97 -2.45 9.03
CA GLY A 145 -17.00 -1.48 8.65
C GLY A 145 -18.23 -2.14 8.03
N TYR A 146 -18.05 -3.21 7.24
CA TYR A 146 -19.16 -4.03 6.74
C TYR A 146 -19.94 -4.73 7.85
N TRP A 147 -19.23 -5.16 8.90
CA TRP A 147 -19.86 -5.79 10.05
C TRP A 147 -20.84 -4.84 10.77
N LEU A 148 -20.51 -3.55 10.84
CA LEU A 148 -21.34 -2.51 11.46
C LEU A 148 -22.63 -2.19 10.67
N VAL A 149 -22.70 -2.53 9.38
CA VAL A 149 -23.93 -2.33 8.59
C VAL A 149 -25.02 -3.34 8.96
N TRP A 150 -24.61 -4.55 9.37
CA TRP A 150 -25.49 -5.64 9.80
C TRP A 150 -26.53 -6.08 8.76
N ASP A 151 -26.13 -6.14 7.48
CA ASP A 151 -26.92 -6.70 6.39
C ASP A 151 -26.47 -8.13 6.01
N GLU A 152 -27.05 -8.74 4.97
CA GLU A 152 -26.68 -10.08 4.49
C GLU A 152 -25.17 -10.28 4.27
N ARG A 153 -24.43 -9.23 3.91
CA ARG A 153 -22.97 -9.32 3.74
C ARG A 153 -22.27 -9.49 5.09
N ALA A 154 -22.74 -8.77 6.11
CA ALA A 154 -22.30 -8.93 7.49
C ALA A 154 -22.69 -10.31 8.04
N GLN A 155 -23.87 -10.84 7.66
CA GLN A 155 -24.27 -12.20 8.02
C GLN A 155 -23.29 -13.23 7.45
N TRP A 156 -22.99 -13.21 6.15
CA TRP A 156 -22.03 -14.17 5.57
C TRP A 156 -20.63 -14.05 6.22
N LEU A 157 -20.16 -12.82 6.44
CA LEU A 157 -18.91 -12.57 7.15
C LEU A 157 -18.95 -13.15 8.59
N THR A 158 -20.08 -13.05 9.27
CA THR A 158 -20.26 -13.58 10.62
C THR A 158 -20.30 -15.10 10.61
N GLU A 159 -21.07 -15.72 9.71
CA GLU A 159 -21.10 -17.18 9.53
C GLU A 159 -19.72 -17.76 9.19
N TYR A 160 -18.98 -17.05 8.32
CA TYR A 160 -17.58 -17.37 8.05
C TYR A 160 -16.72 -17.33 9.31
N SER A 161 -16.84 -16.26 10.10
CA SER A 161 -16.07 -16.07 11.33
C SER A 161 -16.43 -17.11 12.40
N ILE A 162 -17.71 -17.49 12.48
CA ILE A 162 -18.21 -18.58 13.31
C ILE A 162 -17.54 -19.90 12.93
N ASN A 163 -17.50 -20.24 11.64
CA ASN A 163 -16.90 -21.48 11.16
C ASN A 163 -15.37 -21.50 11.30
N LEU A 164 -14.72 -20.34 11.21
CA LEU A 164 -13.27 -20.21 11.35
C LEU A 164 -12.80 -20.28 12.80
N ILE A 165 -13.45 -19.54 13.70
CA ILE A 165 -13.05 -19.40 15.12
C ILE A 165 -13.63 -20.53 15.97
N LYS A 166 -14.85 -20.98 15.64
CA LYS A 166 -15.66 -21.99 16.35
C LYS A 166 -15.94 -21.67 17.83
N GLY A 167 -16.82 -22.46 18.43
CA GLY A 167 -17.16 -22.42 19.86
C GLY A 167 -17.74 -21.08 20.33
N GLN A 168 -17.21 -20.51 21.42
CA GLN A 168 -17.76 -19.31 22.09
C GLN A 168 -18.00 -18.10 21.18
N PHE A 169 -17.27 -17.94 20.08
CA PHE A 169 -17.51 -16.82 19.16
C PHE A 169 -18.89 -16.91 18.48
N ALA A 170 -19.45 -18.12 18.32
CA ALA A 170 -20.78 -18.31 17.75
C ALA A 170 -21.92 -17.95 18.70
N MET A 171 -21.67 -18.03 20.00
CA MET A 171 -22.69 -17.96 21.03
C MET A 171 -23.48 -16.65 21.05
N PRO A 172 -22.85 -15.46 20.91
CA PRO A 172 -23.59 -14.21 20.83
C PRO A 172 -24.65 -14.19 19.72
N PHE A 173 -24.46 -14.96 18.65
CA PHE A 173 -25.31 -14.94 17.47
C PHE A 173 -26.36 -16.05 17.43
N LEU A 174 -26.24 -17.07 18.26
CA LEU A 174 -27.11 -18.26 18.22
C LEU A 174 -27.92 -18.45 19.52
N SER A 175 -27.55 -17.78 20.61
CA SER A 175 -28.31 -17.85 21.88
C SER A 175 -29.68 -17.18 21.79
N PRO A 176 -30.67 -17.54 22.63
CA PRO A 176 -31.94 -16.82 22.71
C PRO A 176 -31.75 -15.31 22.99
N GLU A 177 -30.77 -14.92 23.81
CA GLU A 177 -30.49 -13.51 24.14
C GLU A 177 -29.54 -12.78 23.14
N ILE A 178 -29.70 -12.99 21.83
CA ILE A 178 -28.80 -12.37 20.80
C ILE A 178 -28.64 -10.87 21.02
N ALA A 179 -29.73 -10.15 21.30
CA ALA A 179 -29.71 -8.69 21.42
C ALA A 179 -28.72 -8.22 22.52
N SER A 180 -28.77 -8.83 23.72
CA SER A 180 -27.88 -8.47 24.82
C SER A 180 -26.45 -8.99 24.59
N ARG A 181 -26.30 -10.21 24.07
CA ARG A 181 -24.97 -10.82 23.88
C ARG A 181 -24.17 -10.20 22.74
N THR A 182 -24.84 -9.77 21.67
CA THR A 182 -24.16 -9.09 20.55
C THR A 182 -23.82 -7.63 20.83
N PHE A 183 -24.53 -6.95 21.73
CA PHE A 183 -24.29 -5.52 22.01
C PHE A 183 -22.81 -5.21 22.30
N SER A 184 -22.20 -5.94 23.24
CA SER A 184 -20.78 -5.77 23.59
C SER A 184 -19.85 -6.02 22.42
N LEU A 185 -20.15 -7.01 21.57
CA LEU A 185 -19.37 -7.30 20.38
C LEU A 185 -19.41 -6.13 19.41
N PHE A 186 -20.59 -5.57 19.13
CA PHE A 186 -20.72 -4.41 18.25
C PHE A 186 -19.98 -3.19 18.78
N VAL A 187 -20.01 -2.96 20.10
CA VAL A 187 -19.24 -1.88 20.73
C VAL A 187 -17.74 -2.11 20.55
N ILE A 188 -17.25 -3.34 20.73
CA ILE A 188 -15.83 -3.69 20.51
C ILE A 188 -15.44 -3.49 19.04
N VAL A 189 -16.26 -3.98 18.10
CA VAL A 189 -16.01 -3.81 16.66
C VAL A 189 -16.01 -2.33 16.27
N LEU A 190 -16.97 -1.55 16.77
CA LEU A 190 -17.01 -0.10 16.55
C LEU A 190 -15.77 0.58 17.15
N PHE A 191 -15.40 0.25 18.38
CA PHE A 191 -14.22 0.78 19.04
C PHE A 191 -12.96 0.51 18.21
N LEU A 192 -12.75 -0.73 17.78
CA LEU A 192 -11.59 -1.11 16.96
C LEU A 192 -11.63 -0.42 15.59
N HIS A 193 -12.79 -0.35 14.94
CA HIS A 193 -12.97 0.31 13.65
C HIS A 193 -12.65 1.81 13.71
N VAL A 194 -12.93 2.48 14.83
CA VAL A 194 -12.62 3.90 15.05
C VAL A 194 -11.19 4.12 15.56
N PHE A 195 -10.72 3.29 16.49
CA PHE A 195 -9.43 3.45 17.16
C PHE A 195 -8.25 3.08 16.27
N ILE A 196 -8.33 1.99 15.49
CA ILE A 196 -7.22 1.54 14.64
C ILE A 196 -6.83 2.61 13.59
N PRO A 197 -7.75 3.29 12.87
CA PRO A 197 -7.41 4.41 12.01
C PRO A 197 -6.63 5.53 12.70
N ILE A 198 -6.93 5.85 13.96
CA ILE A 198 -6.18 6.85 14.74
C ILE A 198 -4.74 6.37 14.94
N THR A 199 -4.54 5.09 15.26
CA THR A 199 -3.19 4.50 15.38
C THR A 199 -2.44 4.45 14.05
N MET A 200 -3.12 4.53 12.89
CA MET A 200 -2.44 4.61 11.59
C MET A 200 -1.58 5.86 11.46
N ILE A 201 -1.81 6.92 12.26
CA ILE A 201 -0.89 8.07 12.33
C ILE A 201 0.52 7.62 12.71
N VAL A 202 0.66 6.71 13.69
CA VAL A 202 1.95 6.12 14.07
C VAL A 202 2.52 5.31 12.90
N GLY A 203 1.68 4.55 12.20
CA GLY A 203 2.06 3.85 10.97
C GLY A 203 2.63 4.78 9.91
N ILE A 204 1.98 5.92 9.65
CA ILE A 204 2.44 6.95 8.70
C ILE A 204 3.79 7.52 9.15
N ILE A 205 3.95 7.82 10.45
CA ILE A 205 5.23 8.30 11.01
C ILE A 205 6.35 7.30 10.75
N ILE A 206 6.14 6.01 11.04
CA ILE A 206 7.10 4.94 10.77
C ILE A 206 7.40 4.84 9.26
N HIS A 207 6.35 4.92 8.43
CA HIS A 207 6.45 4.83 6.98
C HIS A 207 7.33 5.92 6.36
N VAL A 208 7.29 7.14 6.93
CA VAL A 208 8.05 8.29 6.43
C VAL A 208 9.29 8.63 7.26
N LEU A 209 9.61 7.84 8.30
CA LEU A 209 10.64 8.12 9.31
C LEU A 209 12.02 8.45 8.72
N ARG A 210 12.37 7.84 7.57
CA ARG A 210 13.68 8.01 6.91
C ARG A 210 13.71 9.12 5.86
N LEU A 211 12.69 9.98 5.83
CA LEU A 211 12.57 11.10 4.89
C LEU A 211 12.60 12.42 5.66
N THR A 212 13.39 13.38 5.19
CA THR A 212 13.27 14.78 5.64
C THR A 212 12.30 15.53 4.76
N ARG A 213 11.64 16.57 5.30
CA ARG A 213 10.72 17.43 4.52
C ARG A 213 9.67 16.60 3.77
N VAL A 214 9.01 15.70 4.49
CA VAL A 214 7.95 14.85 3.94
C VAL A 214 6.84 15.74 3.41
N ARG A 215 6.37 15.44 2.20
CA ARG A 215 5.17 16.07 1.66
C ARG A 215 3.99 15.24 2.13
N LEU A 216 3.20 15.78 3.06
CA LEU A 216 1.99 15.12 3.56
C LEU A 216 0.75 15.51 2.76
N TRP A 217 0.81 16.62 2.03
CA TRP A 217 -0.32 17.19 1.32
C TRP A 217 -0.16 17.05 -0.18
N SER A 218 -1.17 16.50 -0.82
CA SER A 218 -1.35 16.58 -2.26
C SER A 218 -1.55 18.05 -2.67
N PRO A 219 -1.28 18.40 -3.94
CA PRO A 219 -1.66 19.70 -4.47
C PRO A 219 -3.15 20.02 -4.21
N ARG A 220 -3.46 21.26 -3.81
CA ARG A 220 -4.79 21.66 -3.33
C ARG A 220 -5.93 21.31 -4.29
N TRP A 221 -5.74 21.54 -5.59
CA TRP A 221 -6.77 21.25 -6.58
C TRP A 221 -7.09 19.77 -6.74
N LEU A 222 -6.12 18.88 -6.54
CA LEU A 222 -6.25 17.43 -6.65
C LEU A 222 -7.07 16.89 -5.46
N MET A 223 -6.88 17.50 -4.29
CA MET A 223 -7.72 17.22 -3.12
C MET A 223 -9.16 17.67 -3.37
N VAL A 224 -9.36 18.92 -3.83
CA VAL A 224 -10.70 19.45 -4.15
C VAL A 224 -11.39 18.59 -5.21
N GLU A 225 -10.69 18.22 -6.26
CA GLU A 225 -11.17 17.36 -7.34
C GLU A 225 -11.54 15.97 -6.82
N THR A 226 -10.68 15.34 -6.03
CA THR A 226 -10.98 14.05 -5.40
C THR A 226 -12.26 14.14 -4.55
N GLY A 227 -12.40 15.21 -3.74
CA GLY A 227 -13.61 15.45 -2.96
C GLY A 227 -14.87 15.66 -3.83
N ILE A 228 -14.77 16.43 -4.91
CA ILE A 228 -15.85 16.64 -5.87
C ILE A 228 -16.24 15.31 -6.53
N VAL A 229 -15.29 14.51 -6.99
CA VAL A 229 -15.58 13.20 -7.60
C VAL A 229 -16.29 12.29 -6.62
N LEU A 230 -15.82 12.21 -5.36
CA LEU A 230 -16.46 11.40 -4.33
C LEU A 230 -17.90 11.84 -4.07
N VAL A 231 -18.15 13.15 -3.98
CA VAL A 231 -19.50 13.70 -3.80
C VAL A 231 -20.38 13.41 -5.02
N LEU A 232 -19.91 13.67 -6.23
CA LEU A 232 -20.65 13.40 -7.47
C LEU A 232 -20.99 11.91 -7.60
N LEU A 233 -20.03 11.03 -7.33
CA LEU A 233 -20.23 9.58 -7.33
C LEU A 233 -21.27 9.17 -6.28
N SER A 234 -21.17 9.74 -5.07
CA SER A 234 -22.09 9.46 -3.96
C SER A 234 -23.52 9.92 -4.22
N VAL A 235 -23.70 11.03 -4.94
CA VAL A 235 -25.02 11.53 -5.35
C VAL A 235 -25.57 10.70 -6.51
N TRP A 236 -24.72 10.30 -7.46
CA TRP A 236 -25.14 9.54 -8.63
C TRP A 236 -25.50 8.09 -8.29
N LYS A 237 -24.68 7.41 -7.47
CA LYS A 237 -24.93 6.06 -6.99
C LYS A 237 -24.83 6.06 -5.45
N PRO A 238 -25.88 6.42 -4.72
CA PRO A 238 -25.87 6.36 -3.26
C PRO A 238 -25.78 4.91 -2.79
N VAL A 239 -25.08 4.71 -1.68
CA VAL A 239 -24.83 3.39 -1.11
C VAL A 239 -26.05 2.90 -0.33
N THR A 240 -26.48 1.68 -0.63
CA THR A 240 -27.63 1.03 0.00
C THR A 240 -27.22 -0.21 0.79
N SER A 241 -28.02 -0.52 1.82
CA SER A 241 -27.90 -1.77 2.58
C SER A 241 -28.53 -2.92 1.80
N ALA A 242 -28.01 -4.14 1.95
CA ALA A 242 -28.74 -5.34 1.52
C ALA A 242 -29.90 -5.64 2.50
N LEU A 243 -30.55 -6.80 2.38
CA LEU A 243 -31.54 -7.23 3.37
C LEU A 243 -30.88 -7.37 4.76
N PRO A 244 -31.65 -7.24 5.85
CA PRO A 244 -31.10 -7.39 7.20
C PRO A 244 -30.48 -8.77 7.40
N ALA A 245 -29.43 -8.81 8.23
CA ALA A 245 -28.82 -10.07 8.65
C ALA A 245 -29.84 -10.92 9.41
N ASP A 246 -30.04 -12.16 8.95
CA ASP A 246 -30.98 -13.11 9.54
C ASP A 246 -30.40 -14.53 9.52
N PHE A 247 -29.95 -15.00 10.68
CA PHE A 247 -29.38 -16.34 10.83
C PHE A 247 -30.40 -17.46 10.69
N GLY A 248 -31.71 -17.14 10.65
CA GLY A 248 -32.79 -18.06 10.29
C GLY A 248 -32.89 -18.32 8.77
N ARG A 249 -32.09 -17.62 7.96
CA ARG A 249 -32.09 -17.72 6.50
C ARG A 249 -30.72 -18.09 5.97
N VAL A 250 -30.67 -19.07 5.08
CA VAL A 250 -29.45 -19.45 4.36
C VAL A 250 -29.21 -18.48 3.20
N ILE A 251 -28.02 -17.87 3.17
CA ILE A 251 -27.61 -17.00 2.06
C ILE A 251 -27.26 -17.85 0.85
N SER A 252 -28.07 -17.78 -0.20
CA SER A 252 -27.80 -18.42 -1.49
C SER A 252 -27.01 -17.51 -2.43
N GLN A 253 -27.44 -16.25 -2.57
CA GLN A 253 -26.81 -15.24 -3.42
C GLN A 253 -26.87 -13.87 -2.74
N VAL A 254 -25.74 -13.17 -2.69
CA VAL A 254 -25.66 -11.78 -2.21
C VAL A 254 -24.68 -10.98 -3.06
N SER A 255 -24.94 -9.68 -3.22
CA SER A 255 -23.98 -8.78 -3.86
C SER A 255 -22.85 -8.47 -2.88
N LEU A 256 -21.68 -9.05 -3.12
CA LEU A 256 -20.48 -8.84 -2.31
C LEU A 256 -19.64 -7.72 -2.90
N ASP A 257 -19.00 -6.96 -2.01
CA ASP A 257 -17.84 -6.17 -2.37
C ASP A 257 -16.59 -7.07 -2.41
N TRP A 258 -16.02 -7.21 -3.60
CA TRP A 258 -14.85 -8.06 -3.81
C TRP A 258 -13.54 -7.51 -3.21
N TRP A 259 -13.44 -6.22 -2.91
CA TRP A 259 -12.25 -5.65 -2.26
C TRP A 259 -12.12 -6.10 -0.81
N TYR A 260 -13.23 -6.09 -0.07
CA TYR A 260 -13.24 -6.42 1.35
C TYR A 260 -13.70 -7.84 1.63
N LEU A 261 -14.71 -8.32 0.91
CA LEU A 261 -15.41 -9.58 1.17
C LEU A 261 -15.20 -10.63 0.07
N GLY A 262 -14.42 -10.34 -0.97
CA GLY A 262 -14.13 -11.29 -2.06
C GLY A 262 -13.42 -12.57 -1.60
N PHE A 263 -12.82 -12.56 -0.42
CA PHE A 263 -12.23 -13.76 0.18
C PHE A 263 -13.29 -14.77 0.68
N LEU A 264 -14.53 -14.35 0.95
CA LEU A 264 -15.60 -15.24 1.41
C LEU A 264 -15.93 -16.34 0.38
N PRO A 265 -16.28 -16.02 -0.88
CA PRO A 265 -16.55 -17.07 -1.87
C PRO A 265 -15.30 -17.90 -2.20
N LEU A 266 -14.10 -17.32 -2.14
CA LEU A 266 -12.85 -18.04 -2.41
C LEU A 266 -12.53 -19.05 -1.29
N THR A 267 -12.72 -18.67 -0.03
CA THR A 267 -12.53 -19.57 1.12
C THR A 267 -13.61 -20.65 1.16
N ALA A 268 -14.84 -20.36 0.73
CA ALA A 268 -15.89 -21.36 0.59
C ALA A 268 -15.57 -22.41 -0.49
N GLN A 269 -14.96 -22.01 -1.61
CA GLN A 269 -14.61 -22.91 -2.70
C GLN A 269 -13.30 -23.69 -2.48
N TRP A 270 -12.26 -23.03 -1.96
CA TRP A 270 -10.91 -23.61 -1.85
C TRP A 270 -10.59 -24.15 -0.47
N GLY A 271 -11.40 -23.83 0.53
CA GLY A 271 -11.13 -24.10 1.94
C GLY A 271 -10.21 -23.06 2.59
N ASN A 272 -10.41 -22.84 3.88
CA ASN A 272 -9.67 -21.85 4.68
C ASN A 272 -8.14 -22.05 4.66
N PRO A 273 -7.59 -23.26 4.93
CA PRO A 273 -6.13 -23.43 5.00
C PRO A 273 -5.44 -23.14 3.67
N LEU A 274 -6.03 -23.54 2.55
CA LEU A 274 -5.45 -23.32 1.23
C LEU A 274 -5.44 -21.84 0.86
N PHE A 275 -6.59 -21.17 0.97
CA PHE A 275 -6.71 -19.75 0.64
C PHE A 275 -5.77 -18.89 1.49
N TRP A 276 -5.83 -19.03 2.82
CA TRP A 276 -4.99 -18.23 3.72
C TRP A 276 -3.52 -18.63 3.64
N GLY A 277 -3.20 -19.90 3.40
CA GLY A 277 -1.83 -20.35 3.13
C GLY A 277 -1.23 -19.65 1.92
N ILE A 278 -1.97 -19.60 0.80
CA ILE A 278 -1.55 -18.87 -0.41
C ILE A 278 -1.43 -17.38 -0.12
N ALA A 279 -2.42 -16.77 0.53
CA ALA A 279 -2.42 -15.34 0.85
C ALA A 279 -1.21 -14.95 1.74
N LEU A 280 -0.89 -15.74 2.76
CA LEU A 280 0.27 -15.53 3.63
C LEU A 280 1.59 -15.72 2.90
N ILE A 281 1.70 -16.73 2.02
CA ILE A 281 2.90 -16.94 1.21
C ILE A 281 3.11 -15.77 0.25
N VAL A 282 2.08 -15.36 -0.49
CA VAL A 282 2.17 -14.25 -1.44
C VAL A 282 2.46 -12.94 -0.72
N GLY A 283 1.71 -12.63 0.34
CA GLY A 283 1.93 -11.45 1.17
C GLY A 283 3.31 -11.43 1.82
N GLY A 284 3.78 -12.58 2.29
CA GLY A 284 5.13 -12.77 2.84
C GLY A 284 6.22 -12.51 1.81
N ILE A 285 6.11 -13.08 0.60
CA ILE A 285 7.06 -12.85 -0.51
C ILE A 285 7.09 -11.37 -0.88
N ILE A 286 5.93 -10.74 -1.04
CA ILE A 286 5.80 -9.33 -1.40
C ILE A 286 6.43 -8.44 -0.32
N THR A 287 6.13 -8.69 0.96
CA THR A 287 6.70 -7.95 2.09
C THR A 287 8.22 -8.15 2.17
N ALA A 288 8.70 -9.36 1.86
CA ALA A 288 10.11 -9.73 1.89
C ALA A 288 10.91 -9.32 0.63
N LEU A 289 10.27 -8.73 -0.39
CA LEU A 289 10.94 -8.24 -1.61
C LEU A 289 12.23 -7.43 -1.37
N PRO A 290 12.33 -6.54 -0.35
CA PRO A 290 13.55 -5.79 -0.08
C PRO A 290 14.78 -6.66 0.17
N TRP A 291 14.58 -7.89 0.66
CA TRP A 291 15.66 -8.85 0.99
C TRP A 291 15.80 -9.96 -0.05
N ILE A 292 14.72 -10.33 -0.74
CA ILE A 292 14.72 -11.35 -1.80
C ILE A 292 15.30 -10.79 -3.11
N SER A 293 14.97 -9.55 -3.45
CA SER A 293 15.38 -8.91 -4.71
C SER A 293 16.06 -7.53 -4.51
N PRO A 294 17.10 -7.41 -3.65
CA PRO A 294 17.80 -6.16 -3.45
C PRO A 294 18.63 -5.81 -4.69
N GLY A 295 18.64 -4.52 -5.05
CA GLY A 295 19.58 -4.01 -6.04
C GLY A 295 20.99 -3.80 -5.46
N ALA A 296 21.92 -3.39 -6.31
CA ALA A 296 23.22 -2.88 -5.88
C ALA A 296 23.20 -1.35 -5.78
N HIS A 297 23.69 -0.80 -4.66
CA HIS A 297 24.01 0.63 -4.55
C HIS A 297 25.40 0.89 -5.11
N ILE A 298 25.59 2.08 -5.69
CA ILE A 298 26.87 2.65 -6.09
C ILE A 298 27.71 3.16 -4.89
N GLY A 299 27.43 2.68 -3.68
CA GLY A 299 28.07 3.12 -2.43
C GLY A 299 27.56 4.46 -1.88
N PRO A 300 27.70 4.70 -0.55
CA PRO A 300 27.25 5.93 0.09
C PRO A 300 28.07 7.15 -0.35
N ALA A 301 27.62 8.34 0.03
CA ALA A 301 28.45 9.53 -0.02
C ALA A 301 29.62 9.40 0.95
N VAL A 302 30.77 9.94 0.58
CA VAL A 302 32.01 9.95 1.37
C VAL A 302 32.53 11.38 1.44
N VAL A 303 33.10 11.75 2.58
CA VAL A 303 33.60 13.11 2.83
C VAL A 303 35.12 13.08 2.85
N THR A 304 35.74 13.99 2.11
CA THR A 304 37.20 14.15 2.08
C THR A 304 37.57 15.24 3.08
N ASN A 305 38.14 14.82 4.22
CA ASN A 305 38.48 15.68 5.36
C ASN A 305 39.15 17.02 4.98
N PRO A 306 40.24 17.08 4.19
CA PRO A 306 40.91 18.35 3.88
C PRO A 306 40.06 19.30 3.02
N ASN A 307 39.16 18.77 2.18
CA ASN A 307 38.35 19.58 1.26
C ASN A 307 37.02 20.03 1.88
N CYS A 308 36.62 19.46 3.03
CA CYS A 308 35.39 19.81 3.71
C CYS A 308 35.56 21.13 4.47
N THR A 309 34.71 22.12 4.18
CA THR A 309 34.75 23.45 4.80
C THR A 309 33.82 23.60 6.01
N GLY A 310 32.99 22.59 6.29
CA GLY A 310 32.02 22.69 7.38
C GLY A 310 30.79 23.58 7.12
N CYS A 311 30.55 24.06 5.90
CA CYS A 311 29.46 25.01 5.60
C CYS A 311 28.01 24.48 5.77
N ALA A 312 27.83 23.18 6.07
CA ALA A 312 26.56 22.50 6.30
C ALA A 312 25.53 22.54 5.15
N LEU A 313 25.89 22.96 3.93
CA LEU A 313 24.97 22.98 2.79
C LEU A 313 24.55 21.56 2.37
N CYS A 314 25.50 20.61 2.36
CA CYS A 314 25.22 19.21 2.05
C CYS A 314 24.20 18.59 3.02
N ALA A 315 24.31 18.87 4.32
CA ALA A 315 23.37 18.42 5.33
C ALA A 315 21.98 19.03 5.15
N ARG A 316 21.90 20.34 4.91
CA ARG A 316 20.63 21.05 4.66
C ARG A 316 19.87 20.50 3.46
N GLU A 317 20.57 20.22 2.36
CA GLU A 317 19.94 19.74 1.13
C GLU A 317 19.73 18.22 1.09
N CYS A 318 20.21 17.46 2.07
CA CYS A 318 20.01 16.01 2.13
C CYS A 318 18.53 15.66 2.37
N PRO A 319 17.85 14.93 1.45
CA PRO A 319 16.42 14.59 1.60
C PRO A 319 16.18 13.38 2.53
N TYR A 320 17.23 12.81 3.12
CA TYR A 320 17.17 11.59 3.95
C TYR A 320 17.77 11.78 5.34
N ASN A 321 18.16 13.01 5.71
CA ASN A 321 18.91 13.31 6.93
C ASN A 321 20.19 12.46 7.13
N ALA A 322 20.79 12.01 6.03
CA ALA A 322 21.93 11.10 6.08
C ALA A 322 23.27 11.79 6.40
N ILE A 323 23.28 13.09 6.70
CA ILE A 323 24.51 13.87 6.90
C ILE A 323 24.40 14.63 8.21
N GLU A 324 25.33 14.38 9.11
CA GLU A 324 25.47 15.06 10.39
C GLU A 324 26.68 15.98 10.36
N MET A 325 26.56 17.15 10.99
CA MET A 325 27.68 18.08 11.14
C MET A 325 28.23 17.93 12.55
N VAL A 326 29.46 17.44 12.65
CA VAL A 326 30.15 17.24 13.94
C VAL A 326 31.26 18.27 14.10
N SER A 327 31.68 18.52 15.34
CA SER A 327 32.92 19.26 15.60
C SER A 327 34.11 18.50 15.03
N ARG A 328 35.11 19.23 14.53
CA ARG A 328 36.38 18.64 14.09
C ARG A 328 37.53 19.33 14.80
N ASP A 329 38.51 18.54 15.20
CA ASP A 329 39.71 18.97 15.91
C ASP A 329 40.97 18.58 15.11
N ASP A 330 40.96 18.85 13.81
CA ASP A 330 42.11 18.59 12.94
C ASP A 330 42.86 19.88 12.58
N GLU A 331 44.01 19.76 11.90
CA GLU A 331 44.88 20.87 11.52
C GLU A 331 44.23 21.86 10.52
N THR A 332 42.99 21.62 10.09
CA THR A 332 42.31 22.53 9.18
C THR A 332 41.72 23.73 9.92
N ARG A 333 41.57 24.85 9.20
CA ARG A 333 40.96 26.07 9.76
C ARG A 333 39.45 25.97 10.06
N PHE A 334 38.81 24.83 9.78
CA PHE A 334 37.36 24.68 9.85
C PHE A 334 36.95 24.00 11.15
N LYS A 335 35.85 24.44 11.77
CA LYS A 335 35.39 23.93 13.08
C LYS A 335 34.42 22.75 13.00
N SER A 336 33.95 22.40 11.80
CA SER A 336 32.96 21.33 11.63
C SER A 336 33.23 20.45 10.42
N LEU A 337 32.91 19.17 10.54
CA LEU A 337 33.06 18.14 9.51
C LEU A 337 31.69 17.49 9.24
N ALA A 338 31.42 17.16 7.98
CA ALA A 338 30.25 16.39 7.61
C ALA A 338 30.55 14.88 7.76
N ILE A 339 29.69 14.14 8.46
CA ILE A 339 29.74 12.68 8.57
C ILE A 339 28.49 12.09 7.93
N ILE A 340 28.66 10.99 7.17
CA ILE A 340 27.58 10.34 6.43
C ILE A 340 27.07 9.12 7.17
N ASN A 341 25.78 9.07 7.45
CA ASN A 341 25.10 7.86 7.90
C ASN A 341 24.77 6.97 6.68
N GLU A 342 25.57 5.93 6.49
CA GLU A 342 25.46 5.00 5.36
C GLU A 342 24.11 4.29 5.29
N LYS A 343 23.46 4.03 6.43
CA LYS A 343 22.16 3.33 6.50
C LYS A 343 21.01 4.18 5.94
N LEU A 344 21.15 5.51 5.99
CA LEU A 344 20.16 6.45 5.47
C LEU A 344 20.50 6.93 4.05
N CYS A 345 21.78 6.97 3.70
CA CYS A 345 22.24 7.49 2.42
C CYS A 345 21.75 6.63 1.24
N THR A 346 21.08 7.26 0.27
CA THR A 346 20.60 6.58 -0.95
C THR A 346 21.53 6.74 -2.15
N ALA A 347 22.74 7.29 -1.95
CA ALA A 347 23.70 7.60 -3.01
C ALA A 347 23.15 8.50 -4.14
N CYS A 348 22.27 9.46 -3.80
CA CYS A 348 21.66 10.35 -4.81
C CYS A 348 22.61 11.41 -5.37
N GLY A 349 23.72 11.70 -4.68
CA GLY A 349 24.71 12.69 -5.11
C GLY A 349 24.29 14.16 -4.96
N ILE A 350 23.12 14.49 -4.38
CA ILE A 350 22.69 15.89 -4.18
C ILE A 350 23.73 16.68 -3.37
N CYS A 351 24.33 16.05 -2.36
CA CYS A 351 25.41 16.65 -1.57
C CYS A 351 26.66 16.97 -2.41
N VAL A 352 27.01 16.11 -3.38
CA VAL A 352 28.12 16.34 -4.31
C VAL A 352 27.82 17.54 -5.21
N GLY A 353 26.60 17.61 -5.77
CA GLY A 353 26.17 18.71 -6.63
C GLY A 353 26.07 20.08 -5.95
N THR A 354 26.14 20.12 -4.63
CA THR A 354 26.10 21.36 -3.82
C THR A 354 27.45 21.69 -3.17
N CYS A 355 28.38 20.74 -3.12
CA CYS A 355 29.70 20.96 -2.54
C CYS A 355 30.61 21.70 -3.53
N ALA A 356 30.85 22.98 -3.29
CA ALA A 356 31.71 23.80 -4.16
C ALA A 356 33.21 23.46 -4.04
N THR A 357 33.63 22.80 -2.95
CA THR A 357 35.05 22.47 -2.70
C THR A 357 35.40 21.02 -3.01
N SER A 358 34.48 20.25 -3.62
CA SER A 358 34.67 18.82 -3.88
C SER A 358 35.07 18.03 -2.62
N GLY A 359 34.55 18.44 -1.46
CA GLY A 359 34.73 17.76 -0.18
C GLY A 359 33.78 16.60 0.05
N VAL A 360 32.84 16.36 -0.86
CA VAL A 360 31.90 15.22 -0.80
C VAL A 360 31.89 14.52 -2.15
N GLU A 361 32.00 13.20 -2.13
CA GLU A 361 32.01 12.31 -3.30
C GLU A 361 31.06 11.12 -3.10
N LEU A 362 30.82 10.31 -4.14
CA LEU A 362 30.13 9.01 -4.01
C LEU A 362 31.14 7.87 -4.14
N ALA A 363 31.15 6.93 -3.20
CA ALA A 363 32.18 5.88 -3.11
C ALA A 363 32.34 5.04 -4.40
N GLY A 364 31.24 4.69 -5.06
CA GLY A 364 31.25 3.97 -6.34
C GLY A 364 31.00 4.86 -7.56
N TRP A 365 30.90 6.18 -7.38
CA TRP A 365 30.61 7.14 -8.46
C TRP A 365 31.30 8.50 -8.27
N HIS A 366 32.63 8.50 -8.14
CA HIS A 366 33.43 9.72 -8.01
C HIS A 366 33.16 10.73 -9.14
N ALA A 367 32.73 11.92 -8.76
CA ALA A 367 32.49 13.05 -9.63
C ALA A 367 33.77 13.54 -10.32
N SER A 368 34.90 13.55 -9.61
CA SER A 368 36.21 13.89 -10.17
C SER A 368 36.55 13.05 -11.42
N VAL A 369 36.34 11.73 -11.34
CA VAL A 369 36.57 10.81 -12.47
C VAL A 369 35.59 11.09 -13.61
N LEU A 370 34.31 11.30 -13.30
CA LEU A 370 33.30 11.65 -14.31
C LEU A 370 33.64 12.93 -15.07
N LEU A 371 34.11 13.96 -14.35
CA LEU A 371 34.50 15.23 -14.95
C LEU A 371 35.75 15.08 -15.83
N ALA A 372 36.75 14.32 -15.37
CA ALA A 372 37.94 14.01 -16.16
C ALA A 372 37.59 13.23 -17.43
N ASP A 373 36.67 12.26 -17.35
CA ASP A 373 36.17 11.53 -18.53
C ASP A 373 35.48 12.48 -19.53
N LEU A 374 34.66 13.41 -19.03
CA LEU A 374 33.94 14.38 -19.87
C LEU A 374 34.91 15.33 -20.57
N GLN A 375 35.89 15.87 -19.84
CA GLN A 375 36.92 16.76 -20.39
C GLN A 375 37.75 16.06 -21.45
N ARG A 376 38.16 14.80 -21.20
CA ARG A 376 38.88 13.99 -22.19
C ARG A 376 38.05 13.77 -23.45
N ALA A 377 36.77 13.41 -23.31
CA ALA A 377 35.89 13.19 -24.44
C ALA A 377 35.64 14.47 -25.26
N LEU A 378 35.51 15.63 -24.61
CA LEU A 378 35.38 16.93 -25.27
C LEU A 378 36.67 17.33 -26.00
N ALA A 379 37.84 17.12 -25.39
CA ALA A 379 39.13 17.37 -26.02
C ALA A 379 39.31 16.52 -27.28
N GLN A 380 38.97 15.23 -27.23
CA GLN A 380 39.00 14.34 -28.39
C GLN A 380 38.04 14.80 -29.50
N ALA A 381 36.80 15.16 -29.14
CA ALA A 381 35.83 15.66 -30.12
C ALA A 381 36.32 16.96 -30.79
N ARG A 382 36.91 17.87 -30.02
CA ARG A 382 37.51 19.11 -30.52
C ARG A 382 38.68 18.84 -31.47
N GLN A 383 39.55 17.88 -31.15
CA GLN A 383 40.65 17.46 -32.05
C GLN A 383 40.12 16.90 -33.37
N ALA A 384 38.98 16.19 -33.33
CA ALA A 384 38.29 15.70 -34.52
C ALA A 384 37.47 16.78 -35.28
N GLY A 385 37.57 18.06 -34.88
CA GLY A 385 36.81 19.17 -35.49
C GLY A 385 35.30 19.12 -35.19
N GLN A 386 34.88 18.34 -34.19
CA GLN A 386 33.48 18.17 -33.81
C GLN A 386 33.14 19.05 -32.61
N GLN A 387 31.92 19.61 -32.60
CA GLN A 387 31.35 20.29 -31.44
C GLN A 387 30.11 19.52 -30.95
N PRO A 388 30.27 18.57 -30.02
CA PRO A 388 29.16 17.75 -29.56
C PRO A 388 28.22 18.53 -28.65
N VAL A 389 26.97 18.06 -28.54
CA VAL A 389 26.03 18.49 -27.50
C VAL A 389 26.31 17.69 -26.23
N ALA A 390 26.61 18.37 -25.13
CA ALA A 390 26.80 17.75 -23.82
C ALA A 390 25.45 17.49 -23.18
N ILE A 391 25.05 16.22 -23.05
CA ILE A 391 23.79 15.82 -22.42
C ILE A 391 24.06 15.32 -21.01
N PHE A 392 23.48 15.96 -20.01
CA PHE A 392 23.51 15.50 -18.62
C PHE A 392 22.19 14.84 -18.26
N THR A 393 22.21 13.57 -17.85
CA THR A 393 21.00 12.79 -17.58
C THR A 393 21.19 11.90 -16.35
N CYS A 394 20.09 11.51 -15.70
CA CYS A 394 20.17 10.46 -14.67
C CYS A 394 20.13 9.04 -15.25
N ASP A 395 20.56 8.09 -14.44
CA ASP A 395 20.54 6.65 -14.69
C ASP A 395 19.12 6.13 -15.06
N ARG A 396 18.08 6.64 -14.40
CA ARG A 396 16.66 6.37 -14.69
C ARG A 396 16.27 6.78 -16.11
N HIS A 397 16.65 7.97 -16.55
CA HIS A 397 16.35 8.44 -17.90
C HIS A 397 17.10 7.65 -18.98
N LYS A 398 18.36 7.29 -18.71
CA LYS A 398 19.18 6.46 -19.60
C LYS A 398 18.60 5.05 -19.72
N ALA A 399 18.26 4.41 -18.59
CA ALA A 399 17.74 3.05 -18.55
C ALA A 399 16.39 2.90 -19.27
N LEU A 400 15.54 3.93 -19.20
CA LEU A 400 14.22 3.92 -19.81
C LEU A 400 14.21 4.43 -21.25
N GLY A 401 15.37 4.85 -21.77
CA GLY A 401 15.53 5.24 -23.17
C GLY A 401 14.94 6.62 -23.47
N SER A 402 15.13 7.60 -22.60
CA SER A 402 14.73 9.01 -22.87
C SER A 402 15.58 9.64 -23.98
N LEU A 403 16.75 9.04 -24.24
CA LEU A 403 17.67 9.38 -25.32
C LEU A 403 17.64 8.26 -26.36
N ASP A 404 17.21 8.58 -27.57
CA ASP A 404 17.19 7.67 -28.72
C ASP A 404 18.41 7.91 -29.60
N VAL A 405 19.58 7.51 -29.09
CA VAL A 405 20.89 7.80 -29.68
C VAL A 405 21.55 6.48 -30.07
N LYS A 406 22.22 6.46 -31.24
CA LYS A 406 23.13 5.39 -31.60
C LYS A 406 24.44 5.62 -30.84
N TRP A 407 24.63 4.87 -29.77
CA TRP A 407 25.84 4.89 -28.96
C TRP A 407 26.96 4.18 -29.70
N GLN A 408 28.18 4.69 -29.60
CA GLN A 408 29.34 3.94 -30.05
C GLN A 408 29.52 2.74 -29.11
N GLU A 409 29.64 1.54 -29.69
CA GLU A 409 30.17 0.39 -28.95
C GLU A 409 31.65 0.69 -28.60
N GLU A 410 32.20 0.01 -27.59
CA GLU A 410 33.49 0.32 -26.94
C GLU A 410 34.56 0.98 -27.83
N PRO A 411 35.37 1.92 -27.32
CA PRO A 411 36.41 2.54 -28.14
C PRO A 411 37.27 1.42 -28.74
N ALA A 412 37.43 1.47 -30.07
CA ALA A 412 38.35 0.59 -30.79
C ALA A 412 39.70 0.58 -30.06
N SER A 413 40.24 -0.62 -29.90
CA SER A 413 41.29 -1.04 -28.95
C SER A 413 42.67 -0.38 -29.05
N ASP A 414 42.84 0.77 -29.72
CA ASP A 414 44.16 1.31 -30.06
C ASP A 414 44.53 2.63 -29.35
N THR A 415 43.89 2.96 -28.22
CA THR A 415 44.36 4.07 -27.35
C THR A 415 44.92 3.56 -26.03
N VAL A 416 46.24 3.64 -25.93
CA VAL A 416 47.11 3.44 -24.76
C VAL A 416 46.55 4.15 -23.53
N ILE A 417 46.12 3.38 -22.52
CA ILE A 417 46.33 3.56 -21.06
C ILE A 417 45.43 2.53 -20.33
N PRO A 418 45.98 1.66 -19.46
CA PRO A 418 45.19 0.75 -18.65
C PRO A 418 44.49 1.53 -17.52
N LEU A 419 43.23 1.88 -17.72
CA LEU A 419 42.34 2.22 -16.61
C LEU A 419 42.09 0.93 -15.82
N LEU A 420 42.28 1.01 -14.49
CA LEU A 420 41.88 0.00 -13.52
C LEU A 420 40.60 -0.71 -13.98
N GLN A 421 40.65 -2.04 -14.05
CA GLN A 421 39.50 -2.89 -14.31
C GLN A 421 38.32 -2.48 -13.42
N SER A 422 37.39 -1.71 -13.98
CA SER A 422 36.09 -1.45 -13.37
C SER A 422 35.03 -1.75 -14.41
N PRO A 423 34.49 -2.98 -14.43
CA PRO A 423 33.40 -3.27 -15.32
C PRO A 423 32.13 -2.58 -14.81
N ALA A 424 31.50 -1.87 -15.74
CA ALA A 424 30.10 -1.47 -15.80
C ALA A 424 29.75 -0.08 -15.24
N TRP A 425 29.55 0.97 -16.03
CA TRP A 425 29.33 1.07 -17.49
C TRP A 425 29.41 2.58 -17.84
N GLN A 426 30.28 2.96 -18.78
CA GLN A 426 30.58 4.30 -19.34
C GLN A 426 29.73 5.47 -18.78
N ARG A 427 30.31 6.19 -17.81
CA ARG A 427 29.70 7.38 -17.19
C ARG A 427 29.55 8.54 -18.19
N VAL A 428 30.49 8.63 -19.14
CA VAL A 428 30.44 9.47 -20.33
C VAL A 428 30.39 8.57 -21.55
N GLN A 429 29.42 8.80 -22.45
CA GLN A 429 29.27 8.05 -23.70
C GLN A 429 29.17 8.99 -24.89
N ALA A 430 29.96 8.69 -25.92
CA ALA A 430 29.82 9.33 -27.22
C ALA A 430 28.77 8.60 -28.05
N GLY A 431 28.01 9.37 -28.82
CA GLY A 431 27.01 8.84 -29.72
C GLY A 431 26.63 9.86 -30.78
N VAL A 432 25.89 9.39 -31.78
CA VAL A 432 25.38 10.25 -32.85
C VAL A 432 23.88 10.12 -32.91
N TRP A 433 23.19 11.27 -32.83
CA TRP A 433 21.77 11.34 -33.04
C TRP A 433 21.47 11.67 -34.51
N THR A 434 20.73 10.76 -35.15
CA THR A 434 20.34 10.86 -36.57
C THR A 434 18.83 11.03 -36.76
N GLY A 435 18.02 10.86 -35.70
CA GLY A 435 16.56 10.61 -35.69
C GLY A 435 15.68 11.50 -36.56
N GLY A 436 15.73 11.29 -37.88
CA GLY A 436 15.00 12.03 -38.91
C GLY A 436 15.58 13.41 -39.24
N ASN A 437 16.85 13.69 -38.93
CA ASN A 437 17.52 14.94 -39.26
C ASN A 437 18.51 14.74 -40.43
N PRO A 438 18.49 15.56 -41.49
CA PRO A 438 19.55 15.56 -42.51
C PRO A 438 20.93 15.89 -41.94
N HIS A 439 21.01 16.56 -40.78
CA HIS A 439 22.26 16.88 -40.11
C HIS A 439 22.44 16.04 -38.83
N PRO A 440 23.39 15.08 -38.80
CA PRO A 440 23.66 14.29 -37.60
C PRO A 440 24.23 15.18 -36.49
N VAL A 441 23.81 14.92 -35.25
CA VAL A 441 24.28 15.65 -34.07
C VAL A 441 25.18 14.75 -33.24
N ALA A 442 26.44 15.13 -33.10
CA ALA A 442 27.36 14.48 -32.17
C ALA A 442 26.94 14.77 -30.72
N ILE A 443 26.91 13.74 -29.88
CA ILE A 443 26.43 13.81 -28.50
C ILE A 443 27.48 13.21 -27.57
N LEU A 444 27.70 13.89 -26.45
CA LEU A 444 28.40 13.35 -25.29
C LEU A 444 27.42 13.28 -24.11
N SER A 445 27.06 12.08 -23.70
CA SER A 445 26.11 11.83 -22.60
C SER A 445 26.84 11.56 -21.30
N CYS A 446 26.68 12.46 -20.33
CA CYS A 446 27.12 12.35 -18.97
C CYS A 446 25.98 11.80 -18.10
N THR A 447 26.16 10.58 -17.59
CA THR A 447 25.17 9.91 -16.75
C THR A 447 25.54 10.02 -15.29
N VAL A 448 24.61 10.51 -14.48
CA VAL A 448 24.71 10.59 -13.02
C VAL A 448 23.61 9.74 -12.36
N PRO A 449 23.71 9.38 -11.07
CA PRO A 449 22.65 8.66 -10.37
C PRO A 449 21.36 9.50 -10.25
N CYS A 450 21.51 10.81 -10.05
CA CYS A 450 20.40 11.76 -10.02
C CYS A 450 20.85 13.05 -10.69
N ALA A 451 19.97 13.70 -11.45
CA ALA A 451 20.26 15.04 -11.96
C ALA A 451 20.66 16.01 -10.83
N GLY A 452 20.13 15.82 -9.63
CA GLY A 452 20.52 16.58 -8.43
C GLY A 452 22.01 16.55 -8.08
N MET A 453 22.80 15.60 -8.62
CA MET A 453 24.26 15.55 -8.46
C MET A 453 25.00 16.58 -9.32
N LEU A 454 24.37 17.13 -10.35
CA LEU A 454 25.03 18.05 -11.28
C LEU A 454 25.36 19.37 -10.58
N HIS A 455 26.64 19.73 -10.60
CA HIS A 455 27.12 21.05 -10.22
C HIS A 455 27.08 22.00 -11.45
N PRO A 456 26.60 23.25 -11.32
CA PRO A 456 26.56 24.19 -12.45
C PRO A 456 27.90 24.40 -13.16
N ASP A 457 29.01 24.30 -12.42
CA ASP A 457 30.35 24.48 -13.00
C ASP A 457 30.75 23.35 -13.94
N TRP A 458 30.18 22.14 -13.82
CA TRP A 458 30.45 21.06 -14.78
C TRP A 458 29.84 21.37 -16.15
N ILE A 459 28.65 21.95 -16.14
CA ILE A 459 27.96 22.41 -17.36
C ILE A 459 28.76 23.55 -17.99
N ARG A 460 29.22 24.50 -17.18
CA ARG A 460 30.06 25.61 -17.64
C ARG A 460 31.39 25.10 -18.21
N SER A 461 32.07 24.18 -17.54
CA SER A 461 33.30 23.57 -18.04
C SER A 461 33.05 22.90 -19.38
N ALA A 462 32.01 22.08 -19.50
CA ALA A 462 31.71 21.39 -20.76
C ALA A 462 31.50 22.36 -21.94
N LEU A 463 30.82 23.49 -21.71
CA LEU A 463 30.65 24.54 -22.71
C LEU A 463 32.00 25.20 -23.06
N ASN A 464 32.81 25.54 -22.06
CA ASN A 464 34.14 26.13 -22.27
C ASN A 464 35.11 25.17 -22.98
N ASP A 465 34.97 23.87 -22.75
CA ASP A 465 35.81 22.82 -23.28
C ASP A 465 35.42 22.41 -24.72
N GLY A 466 34.40 23.05 -25.30
CA GLY A 466 34.05 22.94 -26.72
C GLY A 466 32.69 22.31 -27.03
N ALA A 467 31.82 22.10 -26.03
CA ALA A 467 30.45 21.65 -26.29
C ALA A 467 29.62 22.75 -26.97
N LYS A 468 28.88 22.39 -28.02
CA LYS A 468 28.01 23.32 -28.76
C LYS A 468 26.86 23.87 -27.90
N ALA A 469 26.28 23.00 -27.07
CA ALA A 469 25.20 23.30 -26.14
C ALA A 469 25.20 22.26 -25.03
N ALA A 470 24.57 22.60 -23.90
CA ALA A 470 24.36 21.71 -22.78
C ALA A 470 22.86 21.41 -22.61
N LEU A 471 22.50 20.13 -22.61
CA LEU A 471 21.14 19.66 -22.38
C LEU A 471 21.07 18.89 -21.07
N VAL A 472 20.27 19.35 -20.13
CA VAL A 472 19.99 18.66 -18.86
C VAL A 472 18.63 17.99 -18.95
N ILE A 473 18.60 16.67 -18.80
CA ILE A 473 17.37 15.87 -18.74
C ILE A 473 17.13 15.45 -17.29
N ALA A 474 16.01 15.90 -16.72
CA ALA A 474 15.64 15.63 -15.34
C ALA A 474 14.25 15.01 -15.24
N CYS A 475 14.04 14.24 -14.16
CA CYS A 475 12.71 13.76 -13.80
C CYS A 475 11.83 14.94 -13.37
N PRO A 476 10.49 14.81 -13.45
CA PRO A 476 9.58 15.79 -12.86
C PRO A 476 9.87 15.97 -11.36
N GLU A 477 9.74 17.21 -10.87
CA GLU A 477 9.97 17.56 -9.45
C GLU A 477 9.19 16.66 -8.47
N ASP A 478 8.02 16.14 -8.88
CA ASP A 478 7.12 15.34 -8.06
C ASP A 478 7.31 13.82 -8.22
N ASP A 479 8.09 13.35 -9.21
CA ASP A 479 8.30 11.92 -9.46
C ASP A 479 9.78 11.48 -9.41
N CYS A 480 10.69 12.35 -8.98
CA CYS A 480 12.09 11.98 -8.90
C CYS A 480 12.33 10.77 -7.97
N ALA A 481 13.11 9.80 -8.44
CA ALA A 481 13.51 8.63 -7.65
C ALA A 481 14.21 9.02 -6.34
N TYR A 482 14.88 10.17 -6.29
CA TYR A 482 15.57 10.70 -5.12
C TYR A 482 14.92 11.97 -4.55
N ARG A 483 13.61 12.15 -4.83
CA ARG A 483 12.73 13.22 -4.32
C ARG A 483 13.08 14.62 -4.79
N GLU A 484 14.12 15.22 -4.23
CA GLU A 484 14.36 16.67 -4.32
C GLU A 484 15.45 17.05 -5.33
N GLY A 485 16.06 16.08 -6.01
CA GLY A 485 17.19 16.32 -6.92
C GLY A 485 16.93 17.35 -8.02
N PRO A 486 15.87 17.21 -8.84
CA PRO A 486 15.51 18.18 -9.88
C PRO A 486 15.25 19.58 -9.32
N MET A 487 14.54 19.67 -8.18
CA MET A 487 14.25 20.93 -7.50
C MET A 487 15.54 21.67 -7.08
N TRP A 488 16.48 20.97 -6.42
CA TRP A 488 17.75 21.56 -6.00
C TRP A 488 18.60 21.98 -7.20
N LEU A 489 18.71 21.12 -8.23
CA LEU A 489 19.45 21.47 -9.45
C LEU A 489 18.88 22.71 -10.13
N LYS A 490 17.57 22.74 -10.35
CA LYS A 490 16.88 23.88 -10.97
C LYS A 490 17.11 25.17 -10.20
N GLY A 491 17.08 25.12 -8.87
CA GLY A 491 17.43 26.25 -8.00
C GLY A 491 18.89 26.71 -8.14
N ARG A 492 19.85 25.78 -8.28
CA ARG A 492 21.27 26.11 -8.53
C ARG A 492 21.47 26.74 -9.91
N LEU A 493 20.85 26.18 -10.96
CA LEU A 493 20.92 26.70 -12.33
C LEU A 493 20.27 28.08 -12.44
N ALA A 494 19.10 28.28 -11.83
CA ALA A 494 18.42 29.58 -11.80
C ALA A 494 19.28 30.70 -11.20
N ARG A 495 20.11 30.40 -10.20
CA ARG A 495 21.07 31.34 -9.59
C ARG A 495 22.32 31.62 -10.44
N ARG A 496 22.53 30.86 -11.52
CA ARG A 496 23.72 30.93 -12.39
C ARG A 496 23.41 31.36 -13.82
N GLN A 497 22.23 31.95 -14.07
CA GLN A 497 21.80 32.39 -15.41
C GLN A 497 22.73 33.41 -16.08
N ARG A 498 23.49 34.19 -15.30
CA ARG A 498 24.49 35.12 -15.86
C ARG A 498 25.66 34.38 -16.52
N THR A 499 26.05 33.21 -16.00
CA THR A 499 27.17 32.40 -16.50
C THR A 499 26.73 31.24 -17.39
N LEU A 500 25.44 30.90 -17.36
CA LEU A 500 24.82 29.83 -18.15
C LEU A 500 23.59 30.42 -18.84
N PRO A 501 23.78 31.14 -19.96
CA PRO A 501 22.70 31.85 -20.60
C PRO A 501 21.71 30.87 -21.29
N PRO A 502 20.42 31.23 -21.39
CA PRO A 502 19.36 30.33 -21.84
C PRO A 502 19.47 29.88 -23.30
N GLN A 503 20.36 30.49 -24.09
CA GLN A 503 20.62 30.08 -25.46
C GLN A 503 21.47 28.81 -25.53
N VAL A 504 22.37 28.56 -24.58
CA VAL A 504 23.31 27.41 -24.62
C VAL A 504 22.98 26.32 -23.61
N LEU A 505 22.16 26.61 -22.59
CA LEU A 505 21.68 25.65 -21.61
C LEU A 505 20.20 25.37 -21.82
N HIS A 506 19.87 24.11 -22.07
CA HIS A 506 18.51 23.61 -22.17
C HIS A 506 18.22 22.63 -21.04
N TYR A 507 17.29 22.97 -20.15
CA TYR A 507 16.83 22.13 -19.05
C TYR A 507 15.44 21.57 -19.35
N VAL A 508 15.30 20.25 -19.43
CA VAL A 508 14.05 19.59 -19.81
C VAL A 508 13.60 18.65 -18.69
N GLU A 509 12.40 18.89 -18.17
CA GLU A 509 11.72 17.99 -17.24
C GLU A 509 10.74 17.12 -18.02
N LEU A 510 10.93 15.80 -18.00
CA LEU A 510 10.07 14.89 -18.76
C LEU A 510 9.85 13.57 -18.01
N ALA A 511 8.73 12.89 -18.27
CA ALA A 511 8.50 11.55 -17.74
C ALA A 511 9.56 10.58 -18.29
N PRO A 512 10.24 9.79 -17.47
CA PRO A 512 11.30 8.91 -17.93
C PRO A 512 10.87 7.97 -19.06
N GLY A 513 11.72 7.85 -20.09
CA GLY A 513 11.41 7.13 -21.33
C GLY A 513 10.64 7.95 -22.36
N SER A 514 10.17 9.16 -22.03
CA SER A 514 9.65 10.09 -23.03
C SER A 514 10.79 10.69 -23.86
N GLN A 515 10.57 10.78 -25.18
CA GLN A 515 11.60 11.24 -26.12
C GLN A 515 11.19 12.49 -26.92
N GLY A 516 9.90 12.88 -26.88
CA GLY A 516 9.34 13.85 -27.83
C GLY A 516 9.92 15.26 -27.74
N GLU A 517 10.22 15.76 -26.54
CA GLU A 517 10.84 17.09 -26.35
C GLU A 517 12.33 17.07 -26.68
N VAL A 518 13.04 16.02 -26.25
CA VAL A 518 14.46 15.80 -26.58
C VAL A 518 14.67 15.75 -28.09
N ARG A 519 13.85 14.97 -28.81
CA ARG A 519 13.92 14.87 -30.28
C ARG A 519 13.67 16.23 -30.95
N ARG A 520 12.70 17.01 -30.47
CA ARG A 520 12.42 18.36 -30.99
C ARG A 520 13.62 19.30 -30.81
N LEU A 521 14.25 19.26 -29.63
CA LEU A 521 15.41 20.09 -29.31
C LEU A 521 16.64 19.70 -30.13
N LEU A 522 16.96 18.40 -30.22
CA LEU A 522 18.09 17.91 -31.02
C LEU A 522 17.90 18.19 -32.51
N LYS A 523 16.67 18.08 -33.02
CA LYS A 523 16.34 18.48 -34.41
C LYS A 523 16.62 19.96 -34.66
N ALA A 524 16.23 20.84 -33.73
CA ALA A 524 16.51 22.27 -33.84
C ALA A 524 18.01 22.56 -33.82
N ILE A 525 18.75 21.98 -32.87
CA ILE A 525 20.22 22.18 -32.73
C ILE A 525 20.98 21.67 -33.96
N GLY A 526 20.57 20.53 -34.52
CA GLY A 526 21.18 20.00 -35.75
C GLY A 526 20.87 20.85 -36.98
N ALA A 527 19.70 21.50 -37.04
CA ALA A 527 19.35 22.48 -38.06
C ALA A 527 19.99 23.87 -37.84
N GLY A 528 20.94 24.00 -36.92
CA GLY A 528 21.61 25.27 -36.59
C GLY A 528 20.76 26.26 -35.79
N LYS A 529 19.53 25.89 -35.40
CA LYS A 529 18.66 26.72 -34.56
C LYS A 529 18.96 26.46 -33.09
N MET A 530 19.19 27.50 -32.31
CA MET A 530 19.31 27.43 -30.85
C MET A 530 18.02 27.96 -30.21
N PRO A 531 17.05 27.09 -29.88
CA PRO A 531 15.77 27.54 -29.34
C PRO A 531 15.97 28.16 -27.96
N GLU A 532 15.62 29.44 -27.82
CA GLU A 532 15.76 30.12 -26.54
C GLU A 532 14.83 29.51 -25.47
N GLN A 533 15.41 29.06 -24.36
CA GLN A 533 14.61 28.56 -23.24
C GLN A 533 14.14 29.73 -22.37
N LYS A 534 12.87 29.71 -21.94
CA LYS A 534 12.37 30.63 -20.90
C LYS A 534 13.31 30.55 -19.68
N PRO A 535 13.73 31.69 -19.09
CA PRO A 535 14.61 31.70 -17.93
C PRO A 535 14.06 30.82 -16.79
N LEU A 536 14.90 29.94 -16.25
CA LEU A 536 14.56 29.11 -15.10
C LEU A 536 14.15 30.00 -13.92
N LYS A 537 12.87 29.96 -13.55
CA LYS A 537 12.39 30.73 -12.40
C LYS A 537 12.81 30.03 -11.11
N LEU A 538 13.29 30.80 -10.14
CA LEU A 538 13.37 30.33 -8.76
C LEU A 538 11.98 29.87 -8.31
N PRO A 539 11.87 28.79 -7.52
CA PRO A 539 10.59 28.37 -6.96
C PRO A 539 10.05 29.50 -6.07
N LYS A 540 9.18 30.35 -6.61
CA LYS A 540 8.48 31.38 -5.84
C LYS A 540 7.34 30.72 -5.07
N LYS A 541 7.24 31.03 -3.78
CA LYS A 541 6.03 30.79 -2.96
C LYS A 541 4.94 31.75 -3.49
N LYS A 542 4.32 31.47 -4.64
CA LYS A 542 3.29 32.35 -5.18
C LYS A 542 2.03 32.25 -4.31
N GLN A 543 1.68 33.34 -3.64
CA GLN A 543 0.31 33.61 -3.21
C GLN A 543 -0.55 33.70 -4.48
N VAL A 544 -1.53 32.81 -4.61
CA VAL A 544 -2.50 32.86 -5.71
C VAL A 544 -3.54 33.91 -5.31
N THR A 545 -3.38 35.14 -5.79
CA THR A 545 -4.33 36.24 -5.54
C THR A 545 -5.21 36.56 -6.75
N ASP A 546 -4.94 35.97 -7.91
CA ASP A 546 -5.63 36.32 -9.17
C ASP A 546 -6.62 35.22 -9.62
N TRP A 547 -7.91 35.56 -9.66
CA TRP A 547 -9.01 34.65 -10.01
C TRP A 547 -8.98 34.21 -11.49
N ARG A 548 -8.36 34.98 -12.38
CA ARG A 548 -8.20 34.61 -13.80
C ARG A 548 -7.22 33.46 -14.00
N ALA A 549 -6.23 33.35 -13.09
CA ALA A 549 -5.32 32.20 -13.05
C ALA A 549 -6.03 30.90 -12.60
N VAL A 550 -7.16 31.01 -11.90
CA VAL A 550 -8.00 29.88 -11.46
C VAL A 550 -8.81 29.30 -12.63
N LEU A 551 -9.42 30.14 -13.48
CA LEU A 551 -10.13 29.66 -14.69
C LEU A 551 -9.19 29.00 -15.71
N GLY A 552 -8.00 29.54 -15.90
CA GLY A 552 -6.97 28.92 -16.75
C GLY A 552 -6.53 27.54 -16.23
N GLN A 553 -6.77 27.24 -14.95
CA GLN A 553 -6.49 25.94 -14.33
C GLN A 553 -7.63 24.92 -14.48
N MET A 554 -8.86 25.34 -14.81
CA MET A 554 -10.01 24.43 -14.94
C MET A 554 -9.86 23.40 -16.08
N ARG A 555 -9.18 23.76 -17.17
CA ARG A 555 -8.87 22.80 -18.26
C ARG A 555 -7.98 21.63 -17.80
N TYR A 556 -7.22 21.79 -16.72
CA TYR A 556 -6.36 20.74 -16.15
C TYR A 556 -7.13 19.82 -15.18
N LEU A 557 -8.24 20.32 -14.62
CA LEU A 557 -9.17 19.54 -13.79
C LEU A 557 -9.89 18.48 -14.61
N ALA A 558 -10.23 18.72 -15.88
CA ALA A 558 -10.96 17.69 -16.66
C ALA A 558 -10.20 16.35 -16.78
N THR A 559 -8.87 16.37 -16.68
CA THR A 559 -8.02 15.21 -16.94
C THR A 559 -7.55 14.48 -15.67
N GLY A 560 -7.35 15.22 -14.57
CA GLY A 560 -7.24 14.61 -13.23
C GLY A 560 -8.55 13.89 -12.87
N LEU A 561 -9.67 14.51 -13.23
CA LEU A 561 -11.03 14.02 -13.03
C LEU A 561 -11.24 12.70 -13.75
N VAL A 562 -10.82 12.56 -15.01
CA VAL A 562 -10.94 11.29 -15.74
C VAL A 562 -10.14 10.17 -15.06
N VAL A 563 -8.91 10.43 -14.61
CA VAL A 563 -8.10 9.41 -13.93
C VAL A 563 -8.71 9.01 -12.58
N LEU A 564 -9.19 9.98 -11.81
CA LEU A 564 -9.87 9.74 -10.54
C LEU A 564 -11.21 9.05 -10.72
N LEU A 565 -11.98 9.41 -11.76
CA LEU A 565 -13.23 8.75 -12.14
C LEU A 565 -12.99 7.32 -12.62
N VAL A 566 -11.87 7.02 -13.30
CA VAL A 566 -11.53 5.64 -13.65
C VAL A 566 -11.16 4.86 -12.38
N ALA A 567 -10.32 5.43 -11.51
CA ALA A 567 -9.91 4.78 -10.27
C ALA A 567 -11.10 4.51 -9.33
N LEU A 568 -12.04 5.46 -9.22
CA LEU A 568 -13.25 5.34 -8.40
C LEU A 568 -14.40 4.64 -9.15
N GLY A 569 -14.38 4.61 -10.47
CA GLY A 569 -15.29 3.82 -11.29
C GLY A 569 -14.99 2.32 -11.17
N ILE A 570 -13.74 1.94 -10.89
CA ILE A 570 -13.39 0.57 -10.50
C ILE A 570 -14.10 0.17 -9.21
N SER A 571 -14.37 1.09 -8.28
CA SER A 571 -15.17 0.82 -7.08
C SER A 571 -16.61 0.38 -7.43
N LEU A 572 -17.14 0.81 -8.57
CA LEU A 572 -18.46 0.38 -9.04
C LEU A 572 -18.47 -1.07 -9.54
N LEU A 573 -17.32 -1.59 -9.97
CA LEU A 573 -17.14 -2.97 -10.42
C LEU A 573 -16.88 -3.95 -9.25
N ALA A 574 -16.74 -3.41 -8.05
CA ALA A 574 -16.47 -4.17 -6.84
C ALA A 574 -17.68 -4.97 -6.37
N GLU A 575 -18.88 -4.41 -6.52
CA GLU A 575 -20.14 -5.07 -6.17
C GLU A 575 -20.50 -6.07 -7.26
N ARG A 576 -20.39 -7.36 -6.94
CA ARG A 576 -20.82 -8.43 -7.85
C ARG A 576 -21.63 -9.49 -7.13
N PRO A 577 -22.69 -10.01 -7.78
CA PRO A 577 -23.42 -11.15 -7.26
C PRO A 577 -22.45 -12.31 -7.03
N SER A 578 -22.49 -12.87 -5.84
CA SER A 578 -21.69 -14.01 -5.44
C SER A 578 -22.61 -15.06 -4.83
N SER A 579 -22.47 -16.30 -5.28
CA SER A 579 -23.22 -17.44 -4.76
C SER A 579 -22.43 -18.11 -3.64
N ASN A 580 -23.11 -18.44 -2.55
CA ASN A 580 -22.55 -19.31 -1.52
C ASN A 580 -22.69 -20.77 -1.99
N PRO A 581 -21.59 -21.51 -2.23
CA PRO A 581 -21.67 -22.89 -2.70
C PRO A 581 -22.08 -23.80 -1.53
N THR A 582 -23.38 -23.85 -1.20
CA THR A 582 -23.91 -24.73 -0.16
C THR A 582 -24.47 -26.03 -0.77
N PRO A 583 -24.34 -27.19 -0.09
CA PRO A 583 -24.75 -28.49 -0.66
C PRO A 583 -26.28 -28.67 -0.78
N GLN A 584 -27.05 -28.07 0.13
CA GLN A 584 -28.51 -28.12 0.19
C GLN A 584 -29.04 -26.70 0.44
N PRO A 585 -30.32 -26.43 0.12
CA PRO A 585 -30.90 -25.12 0.33
C PRO A 585 -31.26 -24.86 1.81
N SER A 586 -31.29 -25.85 2.69
CA SER A 586 -31.76 -25.70 4.07
C SER A 586 -30.83 -26.37 5.09
N LEU A 587 -30.85 -25.88 6.33
CA LEU A 587 -29.85 -26.19 7.36
C LEU A 587 -30.48 -26.28 8.76
N ILE A 588 -30.07 -27.25 9.57
CA ILE A 588 -30.26 -27.24 11.02
C ILE A 588 -28.93 -26.90 11.70
N ARG A 589 -28.95 -25.87 12.55
CA ARG A 589 -27.82 -25.45 13.38
C ARG A 589 -28.06 -25.90 14.81
N ILE A 590 -27.16 -26.70 15.35
CA ILE A 590 -27.21 -27.17 16.73
C ILE A 590 -26.12 -26.43 17.50
N ALA A 591 -26.52 -25.60 18.46
CA ALA A 591 -25.63 -24.80 19.28
C ALA A 591 -25.74 -25.22 20.75
N ILE A 592 -24.58 -25.48 21.36
CA ILE A 592 -24.47 -25.83 22.78
C ILE A 592 -23.59 -24.82 23.48
N ASN A 593 -24.10 -24.34 24.60
CA ASN A 593 -23.31 -23.78 25.68
C ASN A 593 -23.81 -24.45 26.96
N HIS A 594 -23.13 -25.51 27.37
CA HIS A 594 -23.45 -26.29 28.55
C HIS A 594 -22.30 -26.20 29.53
N GLY A 595 -22.58 -25.83 30.77
CA GLY A 595 -21.64 -25.89 31.87
C GLY A 595 -21.09 -27.30 32.04
N GLY A 596 -21.84 -28.35 31.71
CA GLY A 596 -21.42 -29.74 31.92
C GLY A 596 -21.36 -30.09 33.41
N LYS A 597 -21.52 -31.36 33.75
CA LYS A 597 -21.44 -31.81 35.14
C LYS A 597 -19.99 -31.87 35.63
N LEU A 598 -19.75 -31.50 36.88
CA LEU A 598 -18.44 -31.65 37.51
C LEU A 598 -18.16 -33.14 37.76
N ILE A 599 -16.96 -33.60 37.39
CA ILE A 599 -16.47 -34.96 37.67
C ILE A 599 -16.36 -35.16 39.19
N ALA A 600 -15.95 -34.11 39.90
CA ALA A 600 -15.70 -34.12 41.33
C ALA A 600 -16.89 -33.63 42.19
N ALA A 601 -18.14 -33.82 41.75
CA ALA A 601 -19.30 -33.56 42.59
C ALA A 601 -19.80 -34.87 43.22
N SER A 602 -20.13 -34.85 44.51
CA SER A 602 -20.64 -36.03 45.24
C SER A 602 -21.83 -36.68 44.55
N GLU A 603 -22.66 -35.90 43.88
CA GLU A 603 -23.86 -36.35 43.14
C GLU A 603 -23.52 -37.06 41.81
N ASN A 604 -22.32 -36.86 41.27
CA ASN A 604 -21.90 -37.39 39.96
C ASN A 604 -20.82 -38.50 40.09
N LEU A 605 -20.39 -38.82 41.31
CA LEU A 605 -19.37 -39.84 41.56
C LEU A 605 -20.01 -41.22 41.79
N PRO A 606 -19.43 -42.32 41.26
CA PRO A 606 -19.90 -43.66 41.58
C PRO A 606 -19.87 -43.94 43.10
N PRO A 607 -20.82 -44.72 43.66
CA PRO A 607 -20.91 -44.98 45.10
C PRO A 607 -19.62 -45.55 45.72
N GLU A 608 -18.87 -46.32 44.93
CA GLU A 608 -17.60 -46.95 45.32
C GLU A 608 -16.45 -45.94 45.51
N VAL A 609 -16.49 -44.81 44.79
CA VAL A 609 -15.49 -43.73 44.88
C VAL A 609 -15.82 -42.83 46.06
N ILE A 610 -17.10 -42.53 46.28
CA ILE A 610 -17.59 -41.77 47.43
C ILE A 610 -17.19 -42.47 48.74
N ALA A 611 -17.31 -43.81 48.79
CA ALA A 611 -16.95 -44.60 49.96
C ALA A 611 -15.45 -44.57 50.34
N LYS A 612 -14.57 -44.17 49.41
CA LYS A 612 -13.11 -44.08 49.63
C LYS A 612 -12.65 -42.68 50.02
N LEU A 613 -13.52 -41.67 49.94
CA LEU A 613 -13.19 -40.30 50.32
C LEU A 613 -13.35 -40.11 51.84
N PRO A 614 -12.43 -39.42 52.51
CA PRO A 614 -12.58 -39.11 53.94
C PRO A 614 -13.84 -38.26 54.17
N ALA A 615 -14.59 -38.55 55.23
CA ALA A 615 -15.91 -37.95 55.49
C ALA A 615 -15.95 -36.41 55.60
N ASN A 616 -14.80 -35.75 55.76
CA ASN A 616 -14.68 -34.29 55.94
C ASN A 616 -13.98 -33.57 54.77
N VAL A 617 -13.84 -34.23 53.62
CA VAL A 617 -13.10 -33.70 52.48
C VAL A 617 -14.04 -33.47 51.30
N ASP A 618 -14.11 -32.22 50.84
CA ASP A 618 -14.87 -31.87 49.65
C ASP A 618 -14.22 -32.52 48.41
N PRO A 619 -14.92 -33.40 47.68
CA PRO A 619 -14.39 -34.04 46.49
C PRO A 619 -13.90 -33.01 45.45
N ALA A 620 -14.53 -31.83 45.37
CA ALA A 620 -14.16 -30.76 44.45
C ALA A 620 -12.80 -30.13 44.80
N GLN A 621 -12.38 -30.14 46.07
CA GLN A 621 -11.08 -29.63 46.51
C GLN A 621 -9.93 -30.60 46.24
N VAL A 622 -10.19 -31.91 46.16
CA VAL A 622 -9.16 -32.96 45.98
C VAL A 622 -9.01 -33.39 44.53
N LEU A 623 -10.11 -33.55 43.80
CA LEU A 623 -10.12 -34.04 42.43
C LEU A 623 -10.07 -32.91 41.39
N GLY A 624 -10.23 -31.65 41.81
CA GLY A 624 -10.27 -30.47 40.94
C GLY A 624 -11.62 -30.26 40.26
N GLY A 625 -11.85 -29.07 39.69
CA GLY A 625 -13.12 -28.65 39.09
C GLY A 625 -13.35 -29.15 37.66
N GLU A 626 -12.75 -30.27 37.24
CA GLU A 626 -12.87 -30.79 35.88
C GLU A 626 -14.31 -31.21 35.58
N ARG A 627 -14.77 -30.94 34.36
CA ARG A 627 -16.13 -31.25 33.89
C ARG A 627 -16.12 -32.45 32.95
N PHE A 628 -17.21 -33.21 32.93
CA PHE A 628 -17.38 -34.31 31.97
C PHE A 628 -17.48 -33.76 30.53
N PRO A 629 -16.90 -34.45 29.53
CA PRO A 629 -17.14 -34.11 28.14
C PRO A 629 -18.59 -34.39 27.77
N VAL A 630 -19.17 -33.54 26.92
CA VAL A 630 -20.55 -33.70 26.46
C VAL A 630 -20.53 -34.41 25.11
N ARG A 631 -21.20 -35.56 25.02
CA ARG A 631 -21.42 -36.25 23.75
C ARG A 631 -22.79 -35.91 23.21
N LEU A 632 -22.85 -35.61 21.92
CA LEU A 632 -24.10 -35.43 21.21
C LEU A 632 -24.28 -36.51 20.17
N ARG A 633 -25.53 -36.92 20.00
CA ARG A 633 -25.97 -37.74 18.88
C ARG A 633 -27.19 -37.10 18.24
N LEU A 634 -27.12 -36.89 16.93
CA LEU A 634 -28.22 -36.39 16.10
C LEU A 634 -28.77 -37.54 15.26
N ILE A 635 -30.07 -37.74 15.32
CA ILE A 635 -30.81 -38.68 14.50
C ILE A 635 -31.82 -37.88 13.67
N VAL A 636 -31.78 -38.05 12.35
CA VAL A 636 -32.72 -37.44 11.41
C VAL A 636 -33.40 -38.56 10.61
N ASP A 637 -34.73 -38.57 10.60
CA ASP A 637 -35.56 -39.58 9.93
C ASP A 637 -35.19 -41.02 10.31
N GLY A 638 -34.83 -41.23 11.58
CA GLY A 638 -34.43 -42.53 12.12
C GLY A 638 -32.99 -42.96 11.79
N GLN A 639 -32.25 -42.18 11.00
CA GLN A 639 -30.83 -42.42 10.73
C GLN A 639 -29.95 -41.56 11.63
N GLN A 640 -28.99 -42.20 12.31
CA GLN A 640 -27.95 -41.47 13.05
C GLN A 640 -27.02 -40.76 12.05
N VAL A 641 -27.03 -39.43 12.08
CA VAL A 641 -26.29 -38.58 11.13
C VAL A 641 -25.04 -37.96 11.75
N LEU A 642 -25.00 -37.79 13.08
CA LEU A 642 -23.86 -37.25 13.80
C LEU A 642 -23.72 -37.92 15.17
N GLU A 643 -22.48 -38.23 15.57
CA GLU A 643 -22.12 -38.47 16.97
C GLU A 643 -20.76 -37.81 17.21
N ASP A 644 -20.70 -36.80 18.07
CA ASP A 644 -19.47 -36.06 18.37
C ASP A 644 -19.32 -35.79 19.87
N THR A 645 -18.08 -35.58 20.32
CA THR A 645 -17.72 -35.38 21.73
C THR A 645 -17.03 -34.02 21.94
N TYR A 646 -17.68 -33.14 22.69
CA TYR A 646 -17.18 -31.81 23.01
C TYR A 646 -16.47 -31.80 24.36
N GLN A 647 -15.25 -31.30 24.37
CA GLN A 647 -14.39 -31.25 25.55
C GLN A 647 -14.58 -29.95 26.34
N PRO A 648 -14.45 -29.98 27.68
CA PRO A 648 -14.48 -28.78 28.51
C PRO A 648 -13.30 -27.85 28.25
N ARG A 649 -13.50 -26.56 28.50
CA ARG A 649 -12.50 -25.53 28.21
C ARG A 649 -11.57 -25.25 29.40
N GLY A 650 -10.45 -24.60 29.08
CA GLY A 650 -9.44 -24.18 30.05
C GLY A 650 -8.36 -25.24 30.26
N LEU A 651 -7.19 -24.80 30.74
CA LEU A 651 -6.03 -25.69 30.97
C LEU A 651 -6.35 -26.83 31.97
N ARG A 652 -7.30 -26.58 32.87
CA ARG A 652 -7.83 -27.53 33.87
C ARG A 652 -9.19 -28.14 33.51
N ARG A 653 -9.74 -27.85 32.31
CA ARG A 653 -11.04 -28.36 31.85
C ARG A 653 -12.23 -28.07 32.78
N GLU A 654 -12.21 -26.89 33.40
CA GLU A 654 -13.24 -26.42 34.35
C GLU A 654 -14.25 -25.44 33.69
N GLY A 655 -14.01 -25.05 32.43
CA GLY A 655 -14.84 -24.12 31.69
C GLY A 655 -15.99 -24.79 30.93
N ALA A 656 -17.01 -24.00 30.60
CA ALA A 656 -18.18 -24.45 29.83
C ALA A 656 -17.79 -25.07 28.47
N ILE A 657 -18.65 -25.97 28.02
CA ILE A 657 -18.52 -26.74 26.79
C ILE A 657 -19.31 -26.03 25.70
N PHE A 658 -18.66 -25.85 24.54
CA PHE A 658 -19.25 -25.18 23.40
C PHE A 658 -19.21 -26.10 22.19
N GLY A 659 -20.39 -26.43 21.67
CA GLY A 659 -20.58 -27.21 20.45
C GLY A 659 -21.34 -26.39 19.40
N LEU A 660 -20.93 -26.51 18.15
CA LEU A 660 -21.69 -25.94 17.02
C LEU A 660 -21.62 -26.89 15.84
N GLU A 661 -22.79 -27.36 15.41
CA GLU A 661 -22.92 -28.26 14.28
C GLU A 661 -23.92 -27.73 13.27
N ASN A 662 -23.54 -27.84 11.99
CA ASN A 662 -24.36 -27.44 10.87
C ASN A 662 -24.69 -28.69 10.04
N TRP A 663 -25.96 -29.10 10.03
CA TRP A 663 -26.42 -30.24 9.23
C TRP A 663 -27.36 -29.80 8.11
N TRP A 664 -26.99 -30.12 6.88
CA TRP A 664 -27.70 -29.70 5.67
C TRP A 664 -28.83 -30.69 5.35
N LEU A 665 -30.06 -30.18 5.17
CA LEU A 665 -31.26 -30.98 4.89
C LEU A 665 -31.92 -30.56 3.58
N THR A 666 -32.64 -31.50 2.96
CA THR A 666 -33.58 -31.18 1.88
C THR A 666 -34.78 -30.42 2.43
N PRO A 667 -35.42 -29.53 1.67
CA PRO A 667 -36.68 -28.93 2.09
C PRO A 667 -37.76 -29.99 2.27
N GLY A 668 -38.47 -29.97 3.39
CA GLY A 668 -39.44 -31.01 3.72
C GLY A 668 -39.71 -31.13 5.21
N THR A 669 -40.42 -32.19 5.58
CA THR A 669 -40.69 -32.52 6.98
C THR A 669 -39.75 -33.63 7.41
N HIS A 670 -39.00 -33.38 8.48
CA HIS A 670 -37.99 -34.29 9.00
C HIS A 670 -38.25 -34.58 10.48
N LYS A 671 -38.10 -35.83 10.90
CA LYS A 671 -38.14 -36.19 12.32
C LYS A 671 -36.75 -36.02 12.91
N VAL A 672 -36.59 -35.10 13.87
CA VAL A 672 -35.28 -34.74 14.45
C VAL A 672 -35.25 -35.14 15.92
N GLU A 673 -34.25 -35.93 16.29
CA GLU A 673 -34.00 -36.34 17.67
C GLU A 673 -32.56 -36.01 18.06
N ILE A 674 -32.38 -35.32 19.19
CA ILE A 674 -31.06 -35.02 19.76
C ILE A 674 -30.93 -35.74 21.10
N TRP A 675 -29.85 -36.50 21.22
CA TRP A 675 -29.46 -37.20 22.42
C TRP A 675 -28.16 -36.60 22.95
N MET A 676 -28.08 -36.41 24.26
CA MET A 676 -26.93 -35.83 24.95
C MET A 676 -26.50 -36.74 26.10
N MET A 677 -25.19 -36.86 26.29
CA MET A 677 -24.58 -37.54 27.43
C MET A 677 -23.58 -36.58 28.09
N ASP A 678 -23.79 -36.27 29.36
CA ASP A 678 -23.04 -35.27 30.12
C ASP A 678 -22.42 -35.79 31.43
N ASP A 679 -22.53 -37.10 31.71
CA ASP A 679 -21.99 -37.78 32.90
C ASP A 679 -21.37 -39.18 32.58
N GLU A 680 -21.02 -39.42 31.32
CA GLU A 680 -20.46 -40.70 30.78
C GLU A 680 -21.29 -41.98 31.02
N SER A 681 -22.46 -41.88 31.66
CA SER A 681 -23.23 -43.03 32.10
C SER A 681 -24.44 -43.33 31.20
N GLU A 682 -25.25 -42.32 30.87
CA GLU A 682 -26.52 -42.50 30.17
C GLU A 682 -26.75 -41.47 29.05
N TRP A 683 -27.36 -41.93 27.95
CA TRP A 683 -27.86 -41.06 26.89
C TRP A 683 -29.24 -40.52 27.27
N LYS A 684 -29.37 -39.20 27.32
CA LYS A 684 -30.63 -38.51 27.60
C LYS A 684 -31.17 -37.91 26.31
N GLN A 685 -32.44 -38.14 26.01
CA GLN A 685 -33.12 -37.47 24.90
C GLN A 685 -33.46 -36.04 25.31
N VAL A 686 -32.86 -35.07 24.63
CA VAL A 686 -32.94 -33.64 24.96
C VAL A 686 -33.71 -32.84 23.90
N PHE A 687 -34.06 -33.48 22.77
CA PHE A 687 -34.97 -32.97 21.76
C PHE A 687 -35.59 -34.12 20.98
N ALA A 688 -36.89 -34.03 20.68
CA ALA A 688 -37.59 -34.99 19.83
C ALA A 688 -38.82 -34.32 19.23
N ASP A 689 -38.71 -33.86 17.98
CA ASP A 689 -39.86 -33.24 17.30
C ASP A 689 -39.82 -33.44 15.79
N THR A 690 -40.98 -33.25 15.15
CA THR A 690 -41.12 -33.21 13.70
C THR A 690 -41.00 -31.77 13.24
N VAL A 691 -39.97 -31.50 12.45
CA VAL A 691 -39.60 -30.16 12.04
C VAL A 691 -39.82 -30.03 10.54
N THR A 692 -40.60 -29.03 10.13
CA THR A 692 -40.79 -28.68 8.71
C THR A 692 -39.83 -27.54 8.35
N ILE A 693 -38.97 -27.77 7.36
CA ILE A 693 -37.98 -26.79 6.91
C ILE A 693 -38.21 -26.44 5.43
N ALA A 694 -38.32 -25.15 5.16
CA ALA A 694 -38.48 -24.59 3.83
C ALA A 694 -37.12 -24.42 3.12
N SER A 695 -37.17 -24.21 1.80
CA SER A 695 -35.95 -23.89 1.03
C SER A 695 -35.36 -22.56 1.51
N GLN A 696 -34.04 -22.51 1.71
CA GLN A 696 -33.30 -21.33 2.22
C GLN A 696 -33.59 -20.98 3.68
N GLU A 697 -34.19 -21.89 4.43
CA GLU A 697 -34.40 -21.75 5.87
C GLU A 697 -33.27 -22.42 6.67
N ALA A 698 -32.88 -21.77 7.76
CA ALA A 698 -31.93 -22.28 8.74
C ALA A 698 -32.61 -22.32 10.11
N LEU A 699 -32.79 -23.52 10.66
CA LEU A 699 -33.40 -23.69 11.97
C LEU A 699 -32.32 -23.78 13.04
N ILE A 700 -32.50 -23.09 14.16
CA ILE A 700 -31.49 -23.01 15.21
C ILE A 700 -32.01 -23.74 16.44
N LEU A 701 -31.35 -24.84 16.80
CA LEU A 701 -31.58 -25.59 18.03
C LEU A 701 -30.53 -25.17 19.05
N PHE A 702 -30.97 -24.49 20.10
CA PHE A 702 -30.11 -24.03 21.18
C PHE A 702 -30.36 -24.80 22.47
N TYR A 703 -29.30 -25.32 23.10
CA TYR A 703 -29.44 -26.01 24.39
C TYR A 703 -29.67 -25.00 25.52
N ASP A 704 -30.83 -25.09 26.19
CA ASP A 704 -31.14 -24.32 27.38
C ASP A 704 -30.84 -25.12 28.65
N GLU A 705 -29.96 -24.57 29.50
CA GLU A 705 -29.56 -25.20 30.76
C GLU A 705 -30.70 -25.19 31.79
N GLU A 706 -31.62 -24.21 31.72
CA GLU A 706 -32.71 -24.12 32.70
C GLU A 706 -33.75 -25.23 32.49
N THR A 707 -34.05 -25.55 31.23
CA THR A 707 -35.03 -26.60 30.88
C THR A 707 -34.37 -27.96 30.63
N ASN A 708 -33.03 -28.03 30.53
CA ASN A 708 -32.27 -29.20 30.09
C ASN A 708 -32.73 -29.78 28.74
N GLN A 709 -33.19 -28.91 27.83
CA GLN A 709 -33.71 -29.29 26.52
C GLN A 709 -33.20 -28.34 25.44
N PHE A 710 -33.20 -28.80 24.18
CA PHE A 710 -33.01 -27.89 23.06
C PHE A 710 -34.30 -27.14 22.75
N ILE A 711 -34.18 -25.84 22.56
CA ILE A 711 -35.25 -24.97 22.13
C ILE A 711 -35.06 -24.68 20.64
N LEU A 712 -36.12 -24.91 19.86
CA LEU A 712 -36.18 -24.55 18.44
C LEU A 712 -36.45 -23.05 18.32
N ARG A 713 -35.63 -22.39 17.49
CA ARG A 713 -35.76 -20.99 17.14
C ARG A 713 -35.73 -20.80 15.63
#